data_AF-A0A837ZYT4-F1
#
_entry.id   AF-A0A837ZYT4-F1
#
_cell.length_a   1.000
_cell.length_b   1.000
_cell.length_c   1.000
_cell.angle_alpha   90.00
_cell.angle_beta   90.00
_cell.angle_gamma   90.00
#
_symmetry.space_group_name_H-M   'P 1'
#
loop_
_entity.id
_entity.type
_entity.pdbx_description
1 polymer ?
#
loop_
_entity_poly.entity_id
_entity_poly.type
_entity_poly.pdbx_seq_one_letter_code
_entity_poly.pdbx_strand_id
1 'polypeptide(L)'
;MALPGQDTRVVELRVPGLVGLSGERLLDTVSAVTVAGDETAQVIRPSDRLHRPAPGPVLQALRRSMPRTLEGYLWHKMTSGGPVKAVWALLFPFALANVAHGMLPPVVPSSSLSRACAAALRAILRAVGILLTALFVTQLGVISLDLVAATCLGEATPAQTGCLGGTPAFLSAELVRVAIGLTPLLALVAVLHTVSGMRWLPPGEVGSVHPDQPDAGNGELPGHALAAGRNVRVLRALHTLTALSCIALLPLGGVSDAPDGATRVVVWACALGLLGASLVTAAVLDDTARWPRALLPPTVVVILLVVAVALVVAAGAYHLPLDSGGAAGVTGINTMVEAIGAALLLGCVAFGVLLVPSAILARRLWRALPRRLRPWLGGWVAAPTLFLACLTGAGFGAGLAIAVRELLGERGFALPTSYTALTLLWGAGTVGALLIATITYGIAIPLRKRSRGIPMIVRMLHSDERDRESAADAWAASIIERKHLHRLVSALVILMAAGALALVAMRMTGTERPGWLEPLSALGVFALGLLAAGLLRVVYTAARSQGRDRHLGALADLVYFWPRSAHPVVPPSYALKVVPDVADRVRHHLADASTHVVVSGYSHGGLLAVLAVARLAGSVDEAQRERIGLVTAGSPLQWGYQRAFPALLPHTSLATLYGTLHGRWRGLCRGTDPFGGGVTTWRHQIVDDRLLGVGYLTDGGIGPLPAAEQSPNGALVLGGDHWLPDPVPHSDNGHRWAAGTLRHSDYLIDQEWDRAVAIAAGLERPGGARGSCTEQAALFSDLPAFGKPPGARRSP
;
A
#
# COMPACT_ATOMS: atom_id res chain seq x y z
N MET A 1 4.21 -32.27 -22.50
CA MET A 1 3.51 -32.46 -21.21
C MET A 1 3.53 -33.94 -20.86
N ALA A 2 4.44 -34.34 -19.96
CA ALA A 2 4.48 -35.70 -19.45
C ALA A 2 3.18 -35.99 -18.67
N LEU A 3 2.57 -37.15 -18.89
CA LEU A 3 1.39 -37.55 -18.13
C LEU A 3 1.80 -37.76 -16.66
N PRO A 4 1.07 -37.17 -15.69
CA PRO A 4 1.44 -37.26 -14.28
C PRO A 4 1.39 -38.71 -13.80
N GLY A 5 2.53 -39.24 -13.34
CA GLY A 5 2.69 -40.61 -12.86
C GLY A 5 1.82 -40.95 -11.63
N GLN A 6 1.84 -42.20 -11.19
CA GLN A 6 1.05 -42.65 -10.02
C GLN A 6 1.49 -41.94 -8.72
N ASP A 7 2.76 -41.53 -8.63
CA ASP A 7 3.32 -40.85 -7.45
C ASP A 7 3.09 -39.34 -7.42
N THR A 8 2.31 -38.79 -8.35
CA THR A 8 2.13 -37.33 -8.46
C THR A 8 1.46 -36.76 -7.22
N ARG A 9 2.06 -35.71 -6.65
CA ARG A 9 1.58 -35.01 -5.44
C ARG A 9 1.35 -33.54 -5.74
N VAL A 10 0.43 -32.93 -5.00
CA VAL A 10 0.16 -31.49 -5.09
C VAL A 10 0.50 -30.82 -3.77
N VAL A 11 1.28 -29.74 -3.82
CA VAL A 11 1.46 -28.81 -2.71
C VAL A 11 0.69 -27.54 -3.02
N GLU A 12 -0.27 -27.18 -2.18
CA GLU A 12 -0.98 -25.91 -2.24
C GLU A 12 -0.42 -24.97 -1.17
N LEU A 13 0.29 -23.90 -1.59
CA LEU A 13 0.84 -22.89 -0.70
C LEU A 13 -0.04 -21.65 -0.70
N ARG A 14 -0.81 -21.43 0.36
CA ARG A 14 -1.72 -20.31 0.51
C ARG A 14 -1.03 -19.08 1.09
N VAL A 15 -1.17 -17.95 0.41
CA VAL A 15 -0.64 -16.64 0.82
C VAL A 15 -1.83 -15.72 1.15
N PRO A 16 -2.03 -15.34 2.42
CA PRO A 16 -3.10 -14.44 2.82
C PRO A 16 -2.79 -13.00 2.40
N GLY A 17 -3.82 -12.18 2.27
CA GLY A 17 -3.69 -10.71 2.29
C GLY A 17 -3.63 -10.16 3.72
N LEU A 18 -3.71 -8.84 3.89
CA LEU A 18 -3.67 -8.20 5.22
C LEU A 18 -4.92 -8.41 6.09
N VAL A 19 -6.01 -8.91 5.51
CA VAL A 19 -7.22 -9.19 6.28
C VAL A 19 -6.93 -10.41 7.17
N GLY A 20 -6.95 -10.18 8.49
CA GLY A 20 -6.54 -11.12 9.56
C GLY A 20 -7.22 -12.48 9.53
N LEU A 21 -6.79 -13.32 8.60
CA LEU A 21 -7.05 -14.76 8.58
C LEU A 21 -6.12 -15.38 9.62
N SER A 22 -6.70 -16.02 10.63
CA SER A 22 -5.94 -16.95 11.46
C SER A 22 -5.43 -18.10 10.59
N GLY A 23 -4.45 -18.85 11.08
CA GLY A 23 -3.91 -19.99 10.36
C GLY A 23 -4.98 -21.01 9.97
N GLU A 24 -5.89 -21.25 10.90
CA GLU A 24 -7.06 -22.12 10.77
C GLU A 24 -7.98 -21.65 9.64
N ARG A 25 -8.29 -20.35 9.59
CA ARG A 25 -9.15 -19.78 8.53
C ARG A 25 -8.47 -19.76 7.17
N LEU A 26 -7.16 -19.53 7.11
CA LEU A 26 -6.41 -19.56 5.85
C LEU A 26 -6.38 -20.99 5.27
N LEU A 27 -6.22 -21.98 6.12
CA LEU A 27 -6.15 -23.38 5.73
C LEU A 27 -7.53 -24.07 5.68
N ASP A 28 -8.60 -23.39 6.10
CA ASP A 28 -9.95 -23.96 6.32
C ASP A 28 -9.91 -25.25 7.14
N THR A 29 -9.21 -25.20 8.28
CA THR A 29 -9.02 -26.32 9.20
C THR A 29 -9.39 -25.94 10.63
N VAL A 30 -9.60 -26.92 11.49
CA VAL A 30 -9.90 -26.70 12.92
C VAL A 30 -8.64 -26.34 13.72
N SER A 31 -7.48 -26.87 13.32
CA SER A 31 -6.20 -26.64 14.00
C SER A 31 -5.05 -26.63 13.01
N ALA A 32 -4.07 -25.78 13.26
CA ALA A 32 -2.86 -25.66 12.46
C ALA A 32 -1.60 -25.69 13.34
N VAL A 33 -0.51 -26.23 12.80
CA VAL A 33 0.81 -26.27 13.44
C VAL A 33 1.84 -25.54 12.56
N THR A 34 2.78 -24.85 13.19
CA THR A 34 3.91 -24.23 12.49
C THR A 34 4.95 -25.30 12.14
N VAL A 35 5.35 -25.37 10.87
CA VAL A 35 6.32 -26.34 10.35
C VAL A 35 7.63 -25.73 9.91
N ALA A 36 7.66 -24.42 9.62
CA ALA A 36 8.85 -23.67 9.27
C ALA A 36 8.63 -22.16 9.48
N GLY A 37 9.68 -21.36 9.32
CA GLY A 37 9.63 -19.90 9.41
C GLY A 37 10.37 -19.34 10.62
N ASP A 38 10.16 -18.05 10.88
CA ASP A 38 10.79 -17.25 11.92
C ASP A 38 9.72 -16.55 12.80
N GLU A 39 10.15 -15.63 13.67
CA GLU A 39 9.25 -14.89 14.55
C GLU A 39 8.26 -13.98 13.80
N THR A 40 8.64 -13.52 12.61
CA THR A 40 7.89 -12.53 11.80
C THR A 40 7.00 -13.17 10.75
N ALA A 41 7.39 -14.33 10.20
CA ALA A 41 6.60 -15.09 9.26
C ALA A 41 6.72 -16.61 9.48
N GLN A 42 5.61 -17.32 9.41
CA GLN A 42 5.50 -18.74 9.73
C GLN A 42 4.85 -19.50 8.58
N VAL A 43 5.39 -20.69 8.28
CA VAL A 43 4.73 -21.67 7.42
C VAL A 43 3.95 -22.61 8.33
N ILE A 44 2.66 -22.72 8.09
CA ILE A 44 1.74 -23.56 8.85
C ILE A 44 1.16 -24.67 7.99
N ARG A 45 0.78 -25.77 8.62
CA ARG A 45 0.02 -26.87 8.02
C ARG A 45 -1.18 -27.22 8.90
N PRO A 46 -2.24 -27.86 8.37
CA PRO A 46 -3.26 -28.47 9.20
C PRO A 46 -2.62 -29.43 10.20
N SER A 47 -3.20 -29.57 11.38
CA SER A 47 -2.71 -30.52 12.38
C SER A 47 -3.77 -31.52 12.81
N ASP A 48 -3.31 -32.72 13.18
CA ASP A 48 -4.15 -33.69 13.87
C ASP A 48 -4.40 -33.28 15.34
N ARG A 49 -5.13 -34.12 16.09
CA ARG A 49 -5.42 -33.89 17.51
C ARG A 49 -4.18 -33.89 18.42
N LEU A 50 -3.04 -34.39 17.92
CA LEU A 50 -1.75 -34.43 18.62
C LEU A 50 -0.82 -33.29 18.17
N HIS A 51 -1.36 -32.29 17.45
CA HIS A 51 -0.61 -31.18 16.86
C HIS A 51 0.51 -31.61 15.90
N ARG A 52 0.38 -32.78 15.27
CA ARG A 52 1.30 -33.23 14.22
C ARG A 52 0.82 -32.73 12.85
N PRO A 53 1.73 -32.39 11.92
CA PRO A 53 1.34 -31.96 10.59
C PRO A 53 0.52 -33.03 9.87
N ALA A 54 -0.69 -32.67 9.45
CA ALA A 54 -1.60 -33.52 8.70
C ALA A 54 -1.64 -33.08 7.22
N PRO A 55 -1.94 -34.00 6.29
CA PRO A 55 -2.19 -33.65 4.90
C PRO A 55 -3.45 -32.77 4.78
N GLY A 56 -3.55 -32.03 3.68
CA GLY A 56 -4.76 -31.28 3.35
C GLY A 56 -5.88 -32.20 2.85
N PRO A 57 -7.09 -31.65 2.60
CA PRO A 57 -8.16 -32.44 2.02
C PRO A 57 -7.74 -32.97 0.64
N VAL A 58 -8.11 -34.19 0.31
CA VAL A 58 -7.72 -34.85 -0.95
C VAL A 58 -8.17 -34.02 -2.16
N LEU A 59 -7.28 -33.82 -3.12
CA LEU A 59 -7.62 -33.14 -4.37
C LEU A 59 -8.16 -34.16 -5.38
N GLN A 60 -9.36 -33.92 -5.90
CA GLN A 60 -9.93 -34.73 -6.98
C GLN A 60 -9.47 -34.16 -8.32
N ALA A 61 -8.67 -34.91 -9.07
CA ALA A 61 -8.19 -34.52 -10.40
C ALA A 61 -7.97 -35.76 -11.27
N LEU A 62 -8.14 -35.67 -12.59
CA LEU A 62 -7.97 -36.81 -13.52
C LEU A 62 -8.78 -38.05 -13.12
N ARG A 63 -9.96 -37.86 -12.51
CA ARG A 63 -10.81 -38.95 -11.97
C ARG A 63 -10.13 -39.82 -10.92
N ARG A 64 -9.10 -39.30 -10.24
CA ARG A 64 -8.42 -39.96 -9.13
C ARG A 64 -8.26 -39.03 -7.94
N SER A 65 -8.12 -39.65 -6.78
CA SER A 65 -7.76 -38.98 -5.53
C SER A 65 -6.26 -38.74 -5.49
N MET A 66 -5.85 -37.47 -5.40
CA MET A 66 -4.45 -37.05 -5.39
C MET A 66 -4.05 -36.56 -3.99
N PRO A 67 -2.89 -36.98 -3.46
CA PRO A 67 -2.38 -36.44 -2.20
C PRO A 67 -2.13 -34.93 -2.32
N ARG A 68 -2.75 -34.15 -1.42
CA ARG A 68 -2.55 -32.71 -1.31
C ARG A 68 -1.87 -32.36 0.02
N THR A 69 -0.69 -31.76 -0.04
CA THR A 69 -0.09 -31.07 1.10
C THR A 69 -0.55 -29.63 1.09
N LEU A 70 -1.23 -29.21 2.15
CA LEU A 70 -1.72 -27.85 2.28
C LEU A 70 -0.81 -27.06 3.23
N GLU A 71 -0.30 -25.93 2.76
CA GLU A 71 0.54 -25.01 3.54
C GLU A 71 -0.04 -23.60 3.51
N GLY A 72 0.14 -22.87 4.61
CA GLY A 72 -0.19 -21.44 4.70
C GLY A 72 1.06 -20.66 5.07
N TYR A 73 1.30 -19.53 4.41
CA TYR A 73 2.39 -18.62 4.76
C TYR A 73 1.83 -17.42 5.53
N LEU A 74 1.90 -17.45 6.85
CA LEU A 74 1.42 -16.39 7.74
C LEU A 74 2.48 -15.32 7.96
N TRP A 75 2.19 -14.09 7.54
CA TRP A 75 3.08 -12.93 7.69
C TRP A 75 2.42 -11.75 8.41
N HIS A 76 1.23 -11.97 9.00
CA HIS A 76 0.44 -10.92 9.64
C HIS A 76 1.21 -10.21 10.77
N LYS A 77 2.20 -10.87 11.41
CA LYS A 77 3.01 -10.28 12.48
C LYS A 77 3.90 -9.13 11.99
N MET A 78 4.09 -8.96 10.68
CA MET A 78 4.80 -7.79 10.12
C MET A 78 3.94 -6.52 10.15
N THR A 79 2.61 -6.66 10.18
CA THR A 79 1.66 -5.55 10.07
C THR A 79 0.73 -5.39 11.26
N SER A 80 0.57 -6.42 12.10
CA SER A 80 -0.19 -6.38 13.36
C SER A 80 0.71 -6.59 14.60
N GLY A 81 0.36 -5.95 15.72
CA GLY A 81 1.01 -6.13 17.03
C GLY A 81 2.27 -5.28 17.27
N GLY A 82 2.23 -4.41 18.29
CA GLY A 82 3.38 -3.65 18.80
C GLY A 82 3.18 -2.12 18.80
N PRO A 83 3.61 -1.39 19.84
CA PRO A 83 3.41 0.06 19.96
C PRO A 83 4.08 0.86 18.83
N VAL A 84 5.20 0.35 18.30
CA VAL A 84 5.92 0.96 17.18
C VAL A 84 5.08 1.01 15.90
N LYS A 85 4.13 0.09 15.71
CA LYS A 85 3.26 0.08 14.53
C LYS A 85 2.18 1.17 14.58
N ALA A 86 1.78 1.61 15.77
CA ALA A 86 0.87 2.74 15.98
C ALA A 86 1.48 4.07 15.54
N VAL A 87 2.80 4.24 15.74
CA VAL A 87 3.54 5.42 15.28
C VAL A 87 3.39 5.60 13.77
N TRP A 88 3.35 4.52 13.00
CA TRP A 88 3.30 4.60 11.54
C TRP A 88 2.02 5.20 10.96
N ALA A 89 0.89 5.16 11.66
CA ALA A 89 -0.32 5.84 11.19
C ALA A 89 -0.24 7.35 11.32
N LEU A 90 0.46 7.86 12.34
CA LEU A 90 0.73 9.30 12.46
C LEU A 90 1.70 9.78 11.38
N LEU A 91 2.49 8.88 10.81
CA LEU A 91 3.44 9.14 9.72
C LEU A 91 2.85 8.88 8.33
N PHE A 92 1.53 8.86 8.21
CA PHE A 92 0.80 8.68 6.94
C PHE A 92 1.24 9.65 5.80
N PRO A 93 1.56 10.94 6.06
CA PRO A 93 2.09 11.83 5.02
C PRO A 93 3.37 11.30 4.37
N PHE A 94 4.29 10.75 5.17
CA PHE A 94 5.55 10.19 4.68
C PHE A 94 5.32 8.94 3.83
N ALA A 95 4.35 8.12 4.23
CA ALA A 95 3.95 6.94 3.48
C ALA A 95 3.36 7.31 2.10
N LEU A 96 2.50 8.32 2.02
CA LEU A 96 1.94 8.78 0.75
C LEU A 96 3.01 9.29 -0.22
N ALA A 97 3.99 10.06 0.28
CA ALA A 97 5.13 10.51 -0.53
C ALA A 97 5.94 9.32 -1.09
N ASN A 98 6.12 8.26 -0.28
CA ASN A 98 6.78 7.04 -0.73
C ASN A 98 5.95 6.23 -1.74
N VAL A 99 4.64 6.14 -1.55
CA VAL A 99 3.72 5.50 -2.51
C VAL A 99 3.71 6.22 -3.86
N ALA A 100 3.77 7.56 -3.86
CA ALA A 100 3.82 8.36 -5.09
C ALA A 100 5.03 8.00 -5.98
N HIS A 101 6.14 7.52 -5.38
CA HIS A 101 7.28 7.00 -6.11
C HIS A 101 6.93 5.74 -6.93
N GLY A 102 6.17 4.82 -6.36
CA GLY A 102 5.70 3.62 -7.07
C GLY A 102 4.69 3.93 -8.19
N MET A 103 3.96 5.04 -8.07
CA MET A 103 2.93 5.47 -9.02
C MET A 103 3.48 6.16 -10.28
N LEU A 104 4.80 6.35 -10.38
CA LEU A 104 5.41 7.01 -11.53
C LEU A 104 5.15 6.22 -12.84
N PRO A 105 4.99 6.92 -13.98
CA PRO A 105 4.96 6.28 -15.28
C PRO A 105 6.24 5.44 -15.52
N PRO A 106 6.13 4.29 -16.22
CA PRO A 106 7.28 3.48 -16.59
C PRO A 106 8.22 4.26 -17.52
N VAL A 107 9.51 4.01 -17.37
CA VAL A 107 10.57 4.60 -18.21
C VAL A 107 10.56 3.93 -19.57
N VAL A 108 10.52 4.72 -20.65
CA VAL A 108 10.62 4.22 -22.01
C VAL A 108 12.11 4.03 -22.36
N PRO A 109 12.61 2.79 -22.58
CA PRO A 109 14.05 2.53 -22.74
C PRO A 109 14.69 3.26 -23.92
N SER A 110 13.94 3.49 -25.00
CA SER A 110 14.44 4.16 -26.22
C SER A 110 14.54 5.69 -26.11
N SER A 111 14.08 6.31 -25.02
CA SER A 111 14.04 7.77 -24.87
C SER A 111 14.92 8.27 -23.72
N SER A 112 15.95 9.05 -24.04
CA SER A 112 16.78 9.75 -23.06
C SER A 112 15.97 10.76 -22.24
N LEU A 113 15.03 11.46 -22.88
CA LEU A 113 14.10 12.39 -22.22
C LEU A 113 13.25 11.67 -21.17
N SER A 114 12.73 10.47 -21.48
CA SER A 114 11.97 9.68 -20.50
C SER A 114 12.82 9.33 -19.27
N ARG A 115 14.09 8.95 -19.47
CA ARG A 115 15.02 8.70 -18.36
C ARG A 115 15.29 9.95 -17.54
N ALA A 116 15.56 11.08 -18.20
CA ALA A 116 15.83 12.36 -17.53
C ALA A 116 14.62 12.84 -16.71
N CYS A 117 13.42 12.81 -17.29
CA CYS A 117 12.20 13.15 -16.56
C CYS A 117 11.96 12.21 -15.37
N ALA A 118 12.16 10.90 -15.54
CA ALA A 118 12.01 9.95 -14.44
C ALA A 118 13.02 10.19 -13.31
N ALA A 119 14.28 10.47 -13.63
CA ALA A 119 15.31 10.81 -12.66
C ALA A 119 14.95 12.09 -11.89
N ALA A 120 14.53 13.14 -12.60
CA ALA A 120 14.12 14.40 -11.98
C ALA A 120 12.84 14.27 -11.14
N LEU A 121 11.85 13.47 -11.56
CA LEU A 121 10.66 13.17 -10.75
C LEU A 121 11.03 12.44 -9.44
N ARG A 122 11.94 11.46 -9.50
CA ARG A 122 12.45 10.77 -8.30
C ARG A 122 13.24 11.71 -7.40
N ALA A 123 14.03 12.61 -7.97
CA ALA A 123 14.76 13.64 -7.23
C ALA A 123 13.81 14.58 -6.47
N ILE A 124 12.77 15.08 -7.14
CA ILE A 124 11.74 15.91 -6.51
C ILE A 124 11.02 15.16 -5.40
N LEU A 125 10.67 13.89 -5.58
CA LEU A 125 10.03 13.08 -4.53
C LEU A 125 10.89 12.93 -3.27
N ARG A 126 12.21 12.75 -3.43
CA ARG A 126 13.14 12.69 -2.29
C ARG A 126 13.33 14.04 -1.63
N ALA A 127 13.42 15.12 -2.43
CA ALA A 127 13.48 16.48 -1.91
C ALA A 127 12.21 16.84 -1.12
N VAL A 128 11.03 16.50 -1.63
CA VAL A 128 9.76 16.64 -0.90
C VAL A 128 9.77 15.78 0.36
N GLY A 129 10.31 14.57 0.32
CA GLY A 129 10.50 13.75 1.51
C GLY A 129 11.33 14.44 2.61
N ILE A 130 12.47 15.04 2.24
CA ILE A 130 13.31 15.83 3.16
C ILE A 130 12.55 17.04 3.70
N LEU A 131 11.85 17.78 2.84
CA LEU A 131 11.04 18.93 3.23
C LEU A 131 9.88 18.56 4.17
N LEU A 132 9.28 17.38 4.01
CA LEU A 132 8.26 16.87 4.93
C LEU A 132 8.84 16.55 6.31
N THR A 133 10.08 16.04 6.38
CA THR A 133 10.79 15.86 7.65
C THR A 133 11.10 17.20 8.29
N ALA A 134 11.62 18.17 7.53
CA ALA A 134 11.87 19.52 8.01
C ALA A 134 10.58 20.17 8.54
N LEU A 135 9.49 20.09 7.77
CA LEU A 135 8.19 20.61 8.17
C LEU A 135 7.72 19.98 9.48
N PHE A 136 7.78 18.66 9.62
CA PHE A 136 7.30 17.98 10.82
C PHE A 136 8.03 18.45 12.09
N VAL A 137 9.36 18.58 12.00
CA VAL A 137 10.19 19.04 13.12
C VAL A 137 9.95 20.52 13.41
N THR A 138 9.91 21.39 12.39
CA THR A 138 9.65 22.82 12.56
C THR A 138 8.25 23.09 13.12
N GLN A 139 7.22 22.37 12.68
CA GLN A 139 5.85 22.49 13.21
C GLN A 139 5.75 22.02 14.67
N LEU A 140 6.48 20.98 15.06
CA LEU A 140 6.62 20.62 16.47
C LEU A 140 7.38 21.70 17.26
N GLY A 141 8.33 22.39 16.61
CA GLY A 141 9.03 23.55 17.14
C GLY A 141 8.08 24.70 17.49
N VAL A 142 7.13 25.03 16.62
CA VAL A 142 6.06 26.01 16.92
C VAL A 142 5.31 25.64 18.21
N ILE A 143 5.03 24.36 18.43
CA ILE A 143 4.29 23.93 19.62
C ILE A 143 5.20 23.93 20.86
N SER A 144 6.37 23.31 20.76
CA SER A 144 7.24 23.05 21.91
C SER A 144 8.11 24.23 22.32
N LEU A 145 8.76 24.90 21.35
CA LEU A 145 9.62 26.05 21.62
C LEU A 145 8.82 27.35 21.73
N ASP A 146 7.84 27.56 20.86
CA ASP A 146 7.14 28.86 20.76
C ASP A 146 5.94 28.95 21.72
N LEU A 147 4.96 28.06 21.59
CA LEU A 147 3.78 28.05 22.46
C LEU A 147 4.11 27.63 23.90
N VAL A 148 4.88 26.55 24.09
CA VAL A 148 5.15 26.01 25.44
C VAL A 148 6.34 26.70 26.10
N ALA A 149 7.54 26.60 25.52
CA ALA A 149 8.75 27.10 26.20
C ALA A 149 8.82 28.63 26.24
N ALA A 150 8.53 29.32 25.13
CA ALA A 150 8.60 30.78 25.07
C ALA A 150 7.38 31.44 25.74
N THR A 151 6.16 31.09 25.31
CA THR A 151 4.94 31.77 25.75
C THR A 151 4.44 31.28 27.12
N CYS A 152 4.18 29.98 27.26
CA CYS A 152 3.54 29.43 28.46
C CYS A 152 4.43 29.42 29.71
N LEU A 153 5.72 29.12 29.56
CA LEU A 153 6.69 29.07 30.66
C LEU A 153 7.48 30.39 30.83
N GLY A 154 7.18 31.39 29.99
CA GLY A 154 7.79 32.71 30.08
C GLY A 154 7.34 33.51 31.30
N GLU A 155 8.06 34.60 31.59
CA GLU A 155 7.69 35.51 32.68
C GLU A 155 6.36 36.21 32.36
N ALA A 156 5.44 36.20 33.32
CA ALA A 156 4.16 36.88 33.18
C ALA A 156 4.39 38.41 33.18
N THR A 157 4.14 39.06 32.03
CA THR A 157 4.15 40.52 31.92
C THR A 157 2.71 41.05 31.99
N PRO A 158 2.48 42.35 32.28
CA PRO A 158 1.12 42.92 32.29
C PRO A 158 0.36 42.76 30.95
N ALA A 159 1.07 42.48 29.86
CA ALA A 159 0.52 42.24 28.51
C ALA A 159 0.42 40.74 28.15
N GLN A 160 1.04 39.83 28.91
CA GLN A 160 1.06 38.39 28.67
C GLN A 160 0.92 37.66 30.01
N THR A 161 -0.23 37.05 30.27
CA THR A 161 -0.36 36.12 31.40
C THR A 161 0.25 34.79 30.97
N GLY A 162 1.22 34.27 31.73
CA GLY A 162 1.71 32.92 31.48
C GLY A 162 0.52 31.95 31.51
N CYS A 163 0.42 31.06 30.51
CA CYS A 163 -0.76 30.21 30.31
C CYS A 163 -1.02 29.24 31.50
N LEU A 164 0.01 29.01 32.34
CA LEU A 164 -0.04 28.24 33.56
C LEU A 164 0.18 29.18 34.75
N GLY A 165 -0.88 29.55 35.45
CA GLY A 165 -0.77 30.35 36.67
C GLY A 165 0.07 29.61 37.74
N GLY A 166 1.07 30.28 38.33
CA GLY A 166 1.87 29.73 39.41
C GLY A 166 3.01 28.80 38.99
N THR A 167 3.57 28.98 37.79
CA THR A 167 4.79 28.26 37.36
C THR A 167 5.93 28.44 38.38
N PRO A 168 6.50 27.34 38.91
CA PRO A 168 7.68 27.41 39.78
C PRO A 168 8.83 28.17 39.12
N ALA A 169 9.52 29.02 39.88
CA ALA A 169 10.60 29.89 39.37
C ALA A 169 11.78 29.14 38.70
N PHE A 170 11.96 27.85 38.99
CA PHE A 170 12.97 27.04 38.30
C PHE A 170 12.58 26.67 36.86
N LEU A 171 11.27 26.58 36.56
CA LEU A 171 10.77 26.28 35.22
C LEU A 171 10.79 27.50 34.31
N SER A 172 10.79 28.71 34.88
CA SER A 172 10.93 29.96 34.13
C SER A 172 12.39 30.30 33.80
N ALA A 173 13.36 29.57 34.36
CA ALA A 173 14.76 29.74 34.01
C ALA A 173 15.00 29.44 32.52
N GLU A 174 15.67 30.35 31.82
CA GLU A 174 15.87 30.31 30.35
C GLU A 174 16.44 28.97 29.87
N LEU A 175 17.51 28.47 30.49
CA LEU A 175 18.13 27.19 30.14
C LEU A 175 17.16 26.00 30.32
N VAL A 176 16.30 26.07 31.34
CA VAL A 176 15.29 25.03 31.60
C VAL A 176 14.19 25.09 30.55
N ARG A 177 13.71 26.28 30.18
CA ARG A 177 12.73 26.48 29.10
C ARG A 177 13.24 25.95 27.76
N VAL A 178 14.47 26.31 27.38
CA VAL A 178 15.14 25.81 26.16
C VAL A 178 15.25 24.28 26.20
N ALA A 179 15.68 23.70 27.32
CA ALA A 179 15.74 22.25 27.47
C ALA A 179 14.37 21.59 27.34
N ILE A 180 13.32 22.15 27.94
CA ILE A 180 11.94 21.67 27.82
C ILE A 180 11.46 21.74 26.37
N GLY A 181 11.74 22.82 25.65
CA GLY A 181 11.33 22.96 24.25
C GLY A 181 12.10 22.05 23.28
N LEU A 182 13.40 21.84 23.51
CA LEU A 182 14.23 20.96 22.67
C LEU A 182 13.99 19.46 22.93
N THR A 183 13.57 19.09 24.14
CA THR A 183 13.40 17.67 24.53
C THR A 183 12.39 16.92 23.64
N PRO A 184 11.16 17.42 23.39
CA PRO A 184 10.21 16.78 22.46
C PRO A 184 10.76 16.64 21.04
N LEU A 185 11.54 17.61 20.56
CA LEU A 185 12.14 17.58 19.23
C LEU A 185 13.22 16.49 19.12
N LEU A 186 14.12 16.41 20.10
CA LEU A 186 15.16 15.37 20.15
C LEU A 186 14.56 13.98 20.35
N ALA A 187 13.55 13.86 21.21
CA ALA A 187 12.80 12.62 21.38
C ALA A 187 12.14 12.16 20.08
N LEU A 188 11.53 13.10 19.33
CA LEU A 188 10.96 12.81 18.01
C LEU A 188 12.05 12.31 17.05
N VAL A 189 13.20 12.98 16.96
CA VAL A 189 14.31 12.56 16.07
C VAL A 189 14.80 11.17 16.44
N ALA A 190 14.95 10.86 17.73
CA ALA A 190 15.33 9.53 18.19
C ALA A 190 14.30 8.46 17.78
N VAL A 191 13.00 8.75 17.93
CA VAL A 191 11.92 7.86 17.47
C VAL A 191 11.99 7.67 15.95
N LEU A 192 12.09 8.74 15.16
CA LEU A 192 12.17 8.64 13.70
C LEU A 192 13.42 7.86 13.24
N HIS A 193 14.56 8.04 13.91
CA HIS A 193 15.81 7.33 13.60
C HIS A 193 15.74 5.84 13.91
N THR A 194 15.20 5.47 15.08
CA THR A 194 15.04 4.07 15.50
C THR A 194 14.05 3.34 14.59
N VAL A 195 12.90 3.96 14.35
CA VAL A 195 11.80 3.41 13.56
C VAL A 195 12.17 3.24 12.08
N SER A 196 12.95 4.16 11.51
CA SER A 196 13.52 4.04 10.15
C SER A 196 14.65 3.01 10.04
N GLY A 197 15.19 2.51 11.16
CA GLY A 197 16.18 1.43 11.21
C GLY A 197 15.60 0.03 11.08
N MET A 198 14.31 -0.15 11.37
CA MET A 198 13.67 -1.48 11.36
C MET A 198 13.67 -2.10 9.95
N ARG A 199 13.91 -3.41 9.89
CA ARG A 199 13.95 -4.22 8.66
C ARG A 199 13.31 -5.59 8.92
N TRP A 200 12.69 -6.16 7.89
CA TRP A 200 12.31 -7.57 7.85
C TRP A 200 13.40 -8.30 7.05
N LEU A 201 14.14 -9.21 7.69
CA LEU A 201 15.27 -9.93 7.09
C LEU A 201 14.81 -11.34 6.66
N PRO A 202 15.06 -11.80 5.43
CA PRO A 202 14.86 -13.19 5.04
C PRO A 202 15.70 -14.17 5.89
N PRO A 203 15.24 -15.41 6.13
CA PRO A 203 16.04 -16.43 6.78
C PRO A 203 17.31 -16.71 5.97
N GLY A 204 18.46 -16.70 6.65
CA GLY A 204 19.78 -16.88 6.04
C GLY A 204 20.61 -15.61 5.87
N GLU A 205 20.05 -14.41 6.10
CA GLU A 205 20.79 -13.13 6.04
C GLU A 205 21.65 -12.81 7.30
N VAL A 206 22.11 -13.81 8.06
CA VAL A 206 23.20 -13.60 9.03
C VAL A 206 24.53 -13.74 8.28
N GLY A 207 24.92 -12.69 7.55
CA GLY A 207 26.30 -12.52 7.07
C GLY A 207 26.59 -12.82 5.58
N SER A 208 25.66 -13.34 4.77
CA SER A 208 25.90 -13.55 3.33
C SER A 208 25.22 -12.48 2.47
N VAL A 209 26.02 -11.48 2.13
CA VAL A 209 25.79 -10.46 1.10
C VAL A 209 25.61 -11.15 -0.27
N HIS A 210 24.39 -11.21 -0.81
CA HIS A 210 24.14 -11.24 -2.28
C HIS A 210 23.25 -10.05 -2.70
N PRO A 211 23.67 -8.79 -2.48
CA PRO A 211 23.03 -7.59 -3.04
C PRO A 211 23.30 -7.41 -4.54
N ASP A 212 24.06 -8.33 -5.16
CA ASP A 212 24.63 -8.20 -6.51
C ASP A 212 24.15 -9.27 -7.50
N GLN A 213 23.11 -10.06 -7.21
CA GLN A 213 22.40 -10.69 -8.31
C GLN A 213 21.46 -9.65 -8.93
N PRO A 214 21.77 -9.10 -10.13
CA PRO A 214 20.70 -8.53 -10.95
C PRO A 214 19.62 -9.61 -11.04
N ASP A 215 18.37 -9.27 -10.74
CA ASP A 215 17.25 -10.17 -11.00
C ASP A 215 17.43 -10.69 -12.43
N ALA A 216 17.70 -11.99 -12.57
CA ALA A 216 18.15 -12.63 -13.80
C ALA A 216 17.05 -12.76 -14.87
N GLY A 217 16.10 -11.82 -14.91
CA GLY A 217 15.10 -11.67 -15.95
C GLY A 217 15.28 -10.33 -16.63
N ASN A 218 15.19 -10.29 -17.95
CA ASN A 218 15.41 -9.13 -18.83
C ASN A 218 14.40 -7.95 -18.64
N GLY A 219 13.85 -7.75 -17.44
CA GLY A 219 12.76 -6.81 -17.16
C GLY A 219 11.41 -7.25 -17.76
N GLU A 220 11.35 -8.47 -18.31
CA GLU A 220 10.18 -9.00 -19.01
C GLU A 220 9.09 -9.48 -18.05
N LEU A 221 9.46 -9.96 -16.85
CA LEU A 221 8.52 -10.46 -15.85
C LEU A 221 8.10 -9.36 -14.84
N PRO A 222 6.90 -9.45 -14.25
CA PRO A 222 6.40 -8.44 -13.31
C PRO A 222 7.25 -8.41 -12.04
N GLY A 223 7.27 -7.26 -11.36
CA GLY A 223 7.98 -7.13 -10.08
C GLY A 223 9.43 -6.65 -10.14
N HIS A 224 10.04 -6.52 -11.31
CA HIS A 224 11.42 -5.99 -11.47
C HIS A 224 11.63 -4.60 -10.83
N ALA A 225 10.56 -3.79 -10.74
CA ALA A 225 10.59 -2.48 -10.10
C ALA A 225 10.63 -2.56 -8.55
N LEU A 226 10.34 -3.72 -7.97
CA LEU A 226 10.32 -3.96 -6.52
C LEU A 226 11.71 -4.38 -6.04
N ALA A 227 12.66 -3.44 -6.03
CA ALA A 227 14.01 -3.67 -5.50
C ALA A 227 14.17 -3.08 -4.09
N ALA A 228 14.95 -3.76 -3.23
CA ALA A 228 15.36 -3.18 -1.97
C ALA A 228 16.18 -1.91 -2.22
N GLY A 229 15.80 -0.79 -1.57
CA GLY A 229 16.49 0.48 -1.76
C GLY A 229 17.96 0.38 -1.34
N ARG A 230 18.87 0.41 -2.31
CA ARG A 230 20.33 0.30 -2.09
C ARG A 230 20.89 1.43 -1.22
N ASN A 231 20.19 2.57 -1.17
CA ASN A 231 20.62 3.77 -0.47
C ASN A 231 19.82 4.08 0.80
N VAL A 232 19.04 3.14 1.33
CA VAL A 232 18.17 3.39 2.51
C VAL A 232 18.95 3.87 3.74
N ARG A 233 20.18 3.39 3.95
CA ARG A 233 21.03 3.86 5.07
C ARG A 233 21.44 5.32 4.91
N VAL A 234 21.85 5.70 3.70
CA VAL A 234 22.23 7.07 3.35
C VAL A 234 21.01 7.99 3.48
N LEU A 235 19.88 7.59 2.89
CA LEU A 235 18.63 8.36 2.97
C LEU A 235 18.20 8.56 4.44
N ARG A 236 18.27 7.52 5.28
CA ARG A 236 18.01 7.64 6.72
C ARG A 236 18.90 8.69 7.39
N ALA A 237 20.20 8.65 7.11
CA ALA A 237 21.15 9.61 7.66
C ALA A 237 20.81 11.05 7.23
N LEU A 238 20.53 11.28 5.95
CA LEU A 238 20.17 12.61 5.43
C LEU A 238 18.91 13.16 6.10
N HIS A 239 17.88 12.34 6.34
CA HIS A 239 16.69 12.78 7.07
C HIS A 239 16.98 13.10 8.55
N THR A 240 17.85 12.34 9.21
CA THR A 240 18.27 12.64 10.59
C THR A 240 19.09 13.92 10.65
N LEU A 241 20.01 14.14 9.70
CA LEU A 241 20.80 15.37 9.59
C LEU A 241 19.91 16.58 9.32
N THR A 242 18.95 16.48 8.39
CA THR A 242 17.93 17.50 8.15
C THR A 242 17.19 17.85 9.43
N ALA A 243 16.69 16.84 10.15
CA ALA A 243 15.93 17.08 11.38
C ALA A 243 16.75 17.81 12.45
N LEU A 244 17.98 17.35 12.71
CA LEU A 244 18.89 18.00 13.67
C LEU A 244 19.30 19.41 13.22
N SER A 245 19.54 19.61 11.92
CA SER A 245 19.86 20.94 11.35
C SER A 245 18.69 21.89 11.52
N CYS A 246 17.45 21.43 11.29
CA CYS A 246 16.26 22.24 11.56
C CYS A 246 16.20 22.62 13.04
N ILE A 247 16.37 21.67 13.97
CA ILE A 247 16.36 21.94 15.42
C ILE A 247 17.42 22.98 15.80
N ALA A 248 18.63 22.91 15.23
CA ALA A 248 19.69 23.89 15.48
C ALA A 248 19.36 25.29 14.92
N LEU A 249 18.63 25.37 13.80
CA LEU A 249 18.25 26.64 13.18
C LEU A 249 17.09 27.33 13.92
N LEU A 250 16.16 26.59 14.54
CA LEU A 250 14.99 27.16 15.23
C LEU A 250 15.36 28.26 16.26
N PRO A 251 16.30 28.05 17.21
CA PRO A 251 16.71 29.09 18.15
C PRO A 251 17.66 30.14 17.55
N LEU A 252 18.15 29.97 16.31
CA LEU A 252 19.12 30.86 15.67
C LEU A 252 18.48 31.78 14.60
N GLY A 253 17.16 31.98 14.62
CA GLY A 253 16.46 32.83 13.64
C GLY A 253 16.01 32.09 12.37
N GLY A 254 15.96 30.75 12.41
CA GLY A 254 15.45 29.95 11.31
C GLY A 254 16.33 30.03 10.07
N VAL A 255 15.72 30.04 8.88
CA VAL A 255 16.45 30.02 7.59
C VAL A 255 16.67 31.42 6.98
N SER A 256 16.03 32.44 7.53
CA SER A 256 15.98 33.78 6.92
C SER A 256 16.69 34.85 7.73
N ASP A 257 16.67 34.74 9.06
CA ASP A 257 17.15 35.79 9.95
C ASP A 257 18.48 35.35 10.55
N ALA A 258 19.60 35.83 9.98
CA ALA A 258 20.92 35.51 10.49
C ALA A 258 21.11 36.10 11.91
N PRO A 259 21.63 35.32 12.87
CA PRO A 259 21.78 35.80 14.24
C PRO A 259 22.94 36.79 14.37
N ASP A 260 22.86 37.70 15.34
CA ASP A 260 23.96 38.64 15.62
C ASP A 260 25.15 37.92 16.28
N GLY A 261 26.38 38.34 15.97
CA GLY A 261 27.59 37.84 16.63
C GLY A 261 28.26 36.65 15.92
N ALA A 262 29.59 36.73 15.79
CA ALA A 262 30.36 35.86 14.91
C ALA A 262 30.21 34.35 15.18
N THR A 263 30.16 33.94 16.46
CA THR A 263 30.04 32.52 16.84
C THR A 263 28.66 31.95 16.46
N ARG A 264 27.58 32.71 16.70
CA ARG A 264 26.21 32.31 16.34
C ARG A 264 26.02 32.21 14.83
N VAL A 265 26.59 33.16 14.08
CA VAL A 265 26.59 33.13 12.60
C VAL A 265 27.28 31.87 12.08
N VAL A 266 28.40 31.46 12.67
CA VAL A 266 29.11 30.24 12.25
C VAL A 266 28.25 29.00 12.48
N VAL A 267 27.64 28.85 13.66
CA VAL A 267 26.75 27.70 13.96
C VAL A 267 25.55 27.69 13.00
N TRP A 268 24.94 28.85 12.79
CA TRP A 268 23.81 29.02 11.87
C TRP A 268 24.19 28.66 10.43
N ALA A 269 25.31 29.17 9.93
CA ALA A 269 25.81 28.88 8.58
C ALA A 269 26.17 27.40 8.40
N CYS A 270 26.77 26.76 9.42
CA CYS A 270 27.04 25.33 9.41
C CYS A 270 25.75 24.50 9.38
N ALA A 271 24.75 24.84 10.20
CA ALA A 271 23.46 24.16 10.22
C ALA A 271 22.70 24.33 8.90
N LEU A 272 22.70 25.54 8.33
CA LEU A 272 22.09 25.84 7.03
C LEU A 272 22.81 25.10 5.90
N GLY A 273 24.15 25.07 5.92
CA GLY A 273 24.97 24.34 4.97
C GLY A 273 24.70 22.83 5.03
N LEU A 274 24.56 22.26 6.24
CA LEU A 274 24.24 20.86 6.43
C LEU A 274 22.82 20.51 5.95
N LEU A 275 21.84 21.39 6.19
CA LEU A 275 20.48 21.27 5.68
C LEU A 275 20.46 21.29 4.14
N GLY A 276 21.11 22.27 3.52
CA GLY A 276 21.23 22.39 2.06
C GLY A 276 21.94 21.19 1.43
N ALA A 277 23.07 20.76 2.01
CA ALA A 277 23.81 19.58 1.56
C ALA A 277 22.95 18.31 1.68
N SER A 278 22.16 18.17 2.75
CA SER A 278 21.26 17.02 2.93
C SER A 278 20.17 16.97 1.86
N LEU A 279 19.57 18.13 1.55
CA LEU A 279 18.56 18.27 0.50
C LEU A 279 19.12 17.93 -0.89
N VAL A 280 20.26 18.52 -1.26
CA VAL A 280 20.91 18.28 -2.56
C VAL A 280 21.33 16.82 -2.68
N THR A 281 21.97 16.25 -1.66
CA THR A 281 22.42 14.85 -1.68
C THR A 281 21.23 13.90 -1.80
N ALA A 282 20.12 14.17 -1.12
CA ALA A 282 18.91 13.36 -1.22
C ALA A 282 18.28 13.44 -2.63
N ALA A 283 18.25 14.63 -3.24
CA ALA A 283 17.70 14.83 -4.58
C ALA A 283 18.51 14.07 -5.65
N VAL A 284 19.85 14.12 -5.59
CA VAL A 284 20.74 13.48 -6.58
C VAL A 284 21.00 11.99 -6.28
N LEU A 285 20.40 11.43 -5.23
CA LEU A 285 20.61 10.04 -4.80
C LEU A 285 20.06 9.00 -5.79
N ASP A 286 20.70 8.76 -6.94
CA ASP A 286 20.20 7.77 -7.89
C ASP A 286 20.25 6.33 -7.31
N ASP A 287 19.19 5.55 -7.53
CA ASP A 287 19.11 4.14 -7.10
C ASP A 287 20.15 3.27 -7.81
N THR A 288 20.70 3.74 -8.93
CA THR A 288 21.76 3.08 -9.71
C THR A 288 23.16 3.62 -9.43
N ALA A 289 23.29 4.83 -8.89
CA ALA A 289 24.59 5.44 -8.64
C ALA A 289 25.31 4.79 -7.44
N ARG A 290 26.61 4.52 -7.62
CA ARG A 290 27.49 4.00 -6.56
C ARG A 290 28.20 5.09 -5.76
N TRP A 291 28.40 6.26 -6.35
CA TRP A 291 29.21 7.35 -5.77
C TRP A 291 28.68 7.93 -4.44
N PRO A 292 27.35 8.05 -4.16
CA PRO A 292 26.90 8.60 -2.88
C PRO A 292 27.28 7.71 -1.69
N ARG A 293 27.32 6.39 -1.90
CA ARG A 293 27.79 5.42 -0.90
C ARG A 293 29.30 5.50 -0.67
N ALA A 294 30.05 5.89 -1.69
CA ALA A 294 31.48 6.14 -1.56
C ALA A 294 31.78 7.44 -0.81
N LEU A 295 30.96 8.48 -1.00
CA LEU A 295 31.11 9.77 -0.30
C LEU A 295 30.59 9.76 1.14
N LEU A 296 29.61 8.90 1.44
CA LEU A 296 29.01 8.79 2.77
C LEU A 296 29.20 7.37 3.36
N PRO A 297 30.46 6.95 3.62
CA PRO A 297 30.71 5.73 4.37
C PRO A 297 30.17 5.86 5.81
N PRO A 298 29.96 4.74 6.52
CA PRO A 298 29.38 4.76 7.87
C PRO A 298 30.11 5.69 8.85
N THR A 299 31.43 5.80 8.74
CA THR A 299 32.27 6.68 9.57
C THR A 299 31.94 8.16 9.36
N VAL A 300 31.87 8.61 8.09
CA VAL A 300 31.50 9.99 7.74
C VAL A 300 30.08 10.30 8.21
N VAL A 301 29.15 9.36 8.06
CA VAL A 301 27.77 9.53 8.56
C VAL A 301 27.75 9.74 10.07
N VAL A 302 28.51 8.96 10.83
CA VAL A 302 28.60 9.14 12.30
C VAL A 302 29.20 10.49 12.65
N ILE A 303 30.28 10.91 11.98
CA ILE A 303 30.89 12.24 12.19
C ILE A 303 29.88 13.35 11.93
N LEU A 304 29.16 13.31 10.81
CA LEU A 304 28.14 14.31 10.48
C LEU A 304 27.02 14.35 11.51
N LEU A 305 26.60 13.19 12.04
CA LEU A 305 25.58 13.13 13.10
C LEU A 305 26.10 13.74 14.41
N VAL A 306 27.35 13.48 14.79
CA VAL A 306 27.98 14.09 15.96
C VAL A 306 28.08 15.60 15.80
N VAL A 307 28.50 16.08 14.62
CA VAL A 307 28.53 17.52 14.30
C VAL A 307 27.12 18.12 14.39
N ALA A 308 26.10 17.46 13.83
CA ALA A 308 24.73 17.95 13.88
C ALA A 308 24.19 18.05 15.33
N VAL A 309 24.49 17.06 16.18
CA VAL A 309 24.14 17.11 17.60
C VAL A 309 24.91 18.24 18.31
N ALA A 310 26.20 18.41 18.03
CA ALA A 310 27.00 19.50 18.59
C ALA A 310 26.45 20.88 18.18
N LEU A 311 25.97 21.02 16.93
CA LEU A 311 25.30 22.25 16.48
C LEU A 311 23.99 22.51 17.25
N VAL A 312 23.20 21.49 17.55
CA VAL A 312 21.98 21.64 18.38
C VAL A 312 22.34 22.08 19.80
N VAL A 313 23.35 21.45 20.42
CA VAL A 313 23.81 21.81 21.77
C VAL A 313 24.35 23.23 21.78
N ALA A 314 25.18 23.60 20.81
CA ALA A 314 25.71 24.94 20.66
C ALA A 314 24.58 25.97 20.47
N ALA A 315 23.62 25.69 19.60
CA ALA A 315 22.47 26.55 19.35
C ALA A 315 21.61 26.77 20.62
N GLY A 316 21.41 25.73 21.42
CA GLY A 316 20.71 25.84 22.72
C GLY A 316 21.53 26.56 23.80
N ALA A 317 22.87 26.49 23.74
CA ALA A 317 23.76 27.14 24.70
C ALA A 317 24.02 28.63 24.38
N TYR A 318 23.91 29.05 23.13
CA TYR A 318 24.21 30.42 22.70
C TYR A 318 23.13 31.47 23.04
N HIS A 319 22.27 31.18 24.02
CA HIS A 319 21.28 32.07 24.63
C HIS A 319 20.35 32.76 23.63
N LEU A 320 19.12 32.26 23.56
CA LEU A 320 17.99 33.01 23.05
C LEU A 320 17.31 33.66 24.25
N PRO A 321 17.13 35.00 24.29
CA PRO A 321 16.03 35.53 25.05
C PRO A 321 14.76 34.98 24.38
N LEU A 322 14.21 33.88 24.91
CA LEU A 322 12.87 33.42 24.57
C LEU A 322 11.82 34.53 24.79
N ASP A 323 12.23 35.63 25.43
CA ASP A 323 11.47 36.80 25.81
C ASP A 323 11.50 37.94 24.76
N SER A 324 12.34 37.87 23.72
CA SER A 324 12.30 38.85 22.63
C SER A 324 11.34 38.42 21.52
N GLY A 325 10.04 38.66 21.70
CA GLY A 325 9.07 38.32 20.66
C GLY A 325 7.66 38.89 20.71
N GLY A 326 7.16 39.55 21.76
CA GLY A 326 5.80 40.12 21.77
C GLY A 326 4.73 39.18 21.17
N ALA A 327 3.75 39.71 20.43
CA ALA A 327 2.75 38.91 19.71
C ALA A 327 3.29 38.09 18.51
N ALA A 328 4.59 38.18 18.18
CA ALA A 328 5.19 37.66 16.95
C ALA A 328 5.85 36.27 17.09
N GLY A 329 6.06 35.77 18.32
CA GLY A 329 6.66 34.46 18.61
C GLY A 329 8.20 34.42 18.53
N VAL A 330 8.79 33.25 18.71
CA VAL A 330 10.23 32.98 18.54
C VAL A 330 10.64 33.33 17.11
N THR A 331 11.66 34.17 17.00
CA THR A 331 12.15 34.69 15.71
C THR A 331 12.53 33.56 14.75
N GLY A 332 12.08 33.67 13.50
CA GLY A 332 12.46 32.75 12.43
C GLY A 332 11.69 31.43 12.33
N ILE A 333 10.95 30.98 13.37
CA ILE A 333 10.20 29.72 13.29
C ILE A 333 9.02 29.83 12.30
N ASN A 334 8.23 30.90 12.43
CA ASN A 334 7.09 31.14 11.54
C ASN A 334 7.53 31.29 10.08
N THR A 335 8.61 32.04 9.83
CA THR A 335 9.18 32.20 8.47
C THR A 335 9.72 30.89 7.91
N MET A 336 10.32 30.04 8.76
CA MET A 336 10.79 28.71 8.36
C MET A 336 9.63 27.79 7.96
N VAL A 337 8.52 27.75 8.73
CA VAL A 337 7.32 27.00 8.35
C VAL A 337 6.78 27.47 7.00
N GLU A 338 6.71 28.79 6.79
CA GLU A 338 6.22 29.36 5.55
C GLU A 338 7.15 29.08 4.36
N ALA A 339 8.47 29.18 4.54
CA ALA A 339 9.47 28.86 3.53
C ALA A 339 9.43 27.38 3.13
N ILE A 340 9.33 26.47 4.10
CA ILE A 340 9.19 25.03 3.84
C ILE A 340 7.86 24.74 3.13
N GLY A 341 6.75 25.36 3.57
CA GLY A 341 5.44 25.24 2.92
C GLY A 341 5.46 25.72 1.47
N ALA A 342 6.11 26.85 1.19
CA ALA A 342 6.31 27.36 -0.17
C ALA A 342 7.17 26.42 -1.02
N ALA A 343 8.27 25.90 -0.46
CA ALA A 343 9.13 24.93 -1.13
C ALA A 343 8.39 23.62 -1.46
N LEU A 344 7.54 23.13 -0.55
CA LEU A 344 6.68 21.96 -0.79
C LEU A 344 5.66 22.22 -1.90
N LEU A 345 5.02 23.39 -1.92
CA LEU A 345 4.09 23.76 -2.98
C LEU A 345 4.80 23.86 -4.34
N LEU A 346 5.97 24.52 -4.38
CA LEU A 346 6.79 24.61 -5.58
C LEU A 346 7.23 23.22 -6.05
N GLY A 347 7.61 22.33 -5.13
CA GLY A 347 7.91 20.93 -5.41
C GLY A 347 6.73 20.18 -6.04
N CYS A 348 5.51 20.37 -5.51
CA CYS A 348 4.29 19.79 -6.08
C CYS A 348 3.99 20.33 -7.49
N VAL A 349 4.14 21.63 -7.72
CA VAL A 349 3.94 22.26 -9.04
C VAL A 349 4.99 21.76 -10.03
N ALA A 350 6.28 21.79 -9.66
CA ALA A 350 7.37 21.29 -10.49
C ALA A 350 7.19 19.80 -10.81
N PHE A 351 6.78 18.99 -9.83
CA PHE A 351 6.45 17.58 -10.04
C PHE A 351 5.32 17.42 -11.05
N GLY A 352 4.21 18.16 -10.89
CA GLY A 352 3.07 18.11 -11.81
C GLY A 352 3.44 18.51 -13.24
N VAL A 353 4.21 19.58 -13.41
CA VAL A 353 4.69 20.05 -14.73
C VAL A 353 5.61 19.00 -15.38
N LEU A 354 6.56 18.45 -14.63
CA LEU A 354 7.50 17.45 -15.12
C LEU A 354 6.84 16.09 -15.40
N LEU A 355 5.72 15.80 -14.73
CA LEU A 355 4.94 14.59 -14.96
C LEU A 355 4.26 14.61 -16.34
N VAL A 356 3.96 15.78 -16.91
CA VAL A 356 3.35 15.94 -18.25
C VAL A 356 4.13 15.19 -19.33
N PRO A 357 5.41 15.52 -19.63
CA PRO A 357 6.17 14.84 -20.67
C PRO A 357 6.35 13.36 -20.37
N SER A 358 6.58 12.98 -19.10
CA SER A 358 6.72 11.59 -18.69
C SER A 358 5.47 10.75 -19.03
N ALA A 359 4.28 11.26 -18.67
CA ALA A 359 3.02 10.60 -18.98
C ALA A 359 2.72 10.56 -20.48
N ILE A 360 3.04 11.62 -21.24
CA ILE A 360 2.87 11.66 -22.70
C ILE A 360 3.75 10.62 -23.39
N LEU A 361 5.03 10.52 -23.00
CA LEU A 361 5.96 9.54 -23.56
C LEU A 361 5.53 8.11 -23.26
N ALA A 362 5.17 7.84 -21.99
CA ALA A 362 4.72 6.53 -21.54
C ALA A 362 3.35 6.13 -22.13
N ARG A 363 2.52 7.09 -22.58
CA ARG A 363 1.22 6.82 -23.23
C ARG A 363 1.30 5.86 -24.41
N ARG A 364 2.45 5.78 -25.09
CA ARG A 364 2.67 4.83 -26.19
C ARG A 364 2.52 3.37 -25.74
N LEU A 365 2.83 3.06 -24.49
CA LEU A 365 2.78 1.72 -23.91
C LEU A 365 1.35 1.23 -23.64
N TRP A 366 0.39 2.13 -23.43
CA TRP A 366 -1.00 1.76 -23.10
C TRP A 366 -2.07 2.39 -23.99
N ARG A 367 -1.70 3.13 -25.05
CA ARG A 367 -2.69 3.72 -25.97
C ARG A 367 -3.57 2.68 -26.65
N ALA A 368 -3.01 1.50 -26.95
CA ALA A 368 -3.73 0.38 -27.55
C ALA A 368 -4.68 -0.31 -26.56
N LEU A 369 -4.43 -0.17 -25.25
CA LEU A 369 -5.23 -0.81 -24.23
C LEU A 369 -6.63 -0.17 -24.11
N PRO A 370 -7.67 -0.96 -23.78
CA PRO A 370 -8.98 -0.44 -23.40
C PRO A 370 -8.89 0.57 -22.25
N ARG A 371 -9.76 1.59 -22.23
CA ARG A 371 -9.75 2.66 -21.21
C ARG A 371 -9.74 2.15 -19.75
N ARG A 372 -10.34 1.00 -19.48
CA ARG A 372 -10.41 0.41 -18.13
C ARG A 372 -9.13 -0.28 -17.66
N LEU A 373 -8.17 -0.52 -18.56
CA LEU A 373 -6.87 -1.12 -18.26
C LEU A 373 -5.74 -0.08 -18.25
N ARG A 374 -6.03 1.13 -18.73
CA ARG A 374 -5.06 2.23 -18.74
C ARG A 374 -4.76 2.71 -17.32
N PRO A 375 -3.55 3.24 -17.08
CA PRO A 375 -3.19 3.82 -15.80
C PRO A 375 -4.21 4.86 -15.31
N TRP A 376 -4.36 4.98 -14.00
CA TRP A 376 -5.24 5.97 -13.39
C TRP A 376 -4.84 7.38 -13.81
N LEU A 377 -5.84 8.17 -14.22
CA LEU A 377 -5.65 9.50 -14.81
C LEU A 377 -4.62 9.53 -15.96
N GLY A 378 -4.43 8.41 -16.67
CA GLY A 378 -3.44 8.34 -17.75
C GLY A 378 -1.98 8.41 -17.29
N GLY A 379 -1.69 8.05 -16.04
CA GLY A 379 -0.33 8.08 -15.45
C GLY A 379 -0.11 9.27 -14.52
N TRP A 380 -1.14 10.08 -14.29
CA TRP A 380 -1.05 11.31 -13.50
C TRP A 380 -1.32 11.14 -12.00
N VAL A 381 -1.76 9.96 -11.55
CA VAL A 381 -2.21 9.75 -10.16
C VAL A 381 -1.14 10.01 -9.11
N ALA A 382 0.15 9.97 -9.48
CA ALA A 382 1.25 10.32 -8.58
C ALA A 382 1.18 11.79 -8.10
N ALA A 383 0.74 12.73 -8.94
CA ALA A 383 0.67 14.15 -8.60
C ALA A 383 -0.34 14.49 -7.49
N PRO A 384 -1.64 14.11 -7.57
CA PRO A 384 -2.56 14.31 -6.47
C PRO A 384 -2.13 13.51 -5.22
N THR A 385 -1.51 12.34 -5.37
CA THR A 385 -1.00 11.57 -4.22
C THR A 385 0.10 12.32 -3.47
N LEU A 386 1.06 12.92 -4.20
CA LEU A 386 2.12 13.74 -3.62
C LEU A 386 1.55 15.02 -2.98
N PHE A 387 0.61 15.70 -3.64
CA PHE A 387 -0.04 16.87 -3.08
C PHE A 387 -0.81 16.54 -1.79
N LEU A 388 -1.51 15.40 -1.75
CA LEU A 388 -2.19 14.93 -0.55
C LEU A 388 -1.19 14.62 0.59
N ALA A 389 0.00 14.08 0.27
CA ALA A 389 1.07 13.90 1.25
C ALA A 389 1.50 15.24 1.88
N CYS A 390 1.76 16.26 1.05
CA CYS A 390 2.12 17.60 1.52
C CYS A 390 0.99 18.26 2.32
N LEU A 391 -0.24 18.15 1.85
CA LEU A 391 -1.41 18.75 2.46
C LEU A 391 -1.77 18.12 3.80
N THR A 392 -1.65 16.79 3.93
CA THR A 392 -1.85 16.08 5.21
C THR A 392 -0.74 16.38 6.20
N GLY A 393 0.53 16.43 5.76
CA GLY A 393 1.66 16.82 6.59
C GLY A 393 1.48 18.23 7.17
N ALA A 394 1.26 19.22 6.29
CA ALA A 394 1.07 20.61 6.71
C ALA A 394 -0.22 20.80 7.53
N GLY A 395 -1.30 20.11 7.14
CA GLY A 395 -2.60 20.15 7.82
C GLY A 395 -2.54 19.63 9.25
N PHE A 396 -1.89 18.49 9.51
CA PHE A 396 -1.78 17.96 10.87
C PHE A 396 -1.04 18.90 11.80
N GLY A 397 0.08 19.48 11.37
CA GLY A 397 0.81 20.45 12.21
C GLY A 397 0.01 21.74 12.44
N ALA A 398 -0.67 22.27 11.42
CA ALA A 398 -1.52 23.46 11.55
C ALA A 398 -2.71 23.20 12.49
N GLY A 399 -3.43 22.10 12.30
CA GLY A 399 -4.57 21.73 13.14
C GLY A 399 -4.18 21.47 14.60
N LEU A 400 -3.04 20.78 14.83
CA LEU A 400 -2.54 20.54 16.19
C LEU A 400 -2.09 21.82 16.87
N ALA A 401 -1.35 22.70 16.18
CA ALA A 401 -0.91 23.97 16.76
C ALA A 401 -2.09 24.89 17.13
N ILE A 402 -3.11 24.98 16.26
CA ILE A 402 -4.33 25.74 16.57
C ILE A 402 -5.08 25.12 17.75
N ALA A 403 -5.24 23.79 17.77
CA ALA A 403 -5.93 23.11 18.87
C ALA A 403 -5.20 23.30 20.21
N VAL A 404 -3.87 23.19 20.24
CA VAL A 404 -3.06 23.43 21.44
C VAL A 404 -3.18 24.89 21.89
N ARG A 405 -3.10 25.86 20.98
CA ARG A 405 -3.29 27.28 21.32
C ARG A 405 -4.66 27.55 21.96
N GLU A 406 -5.74 27.01 21.40
CA GLU A 406 -7.08 27.17 21.99
C GLU A 406 -7.21 26.45 23.35
N LEU A 407 -6.59 25.27 23.52
CA LEU A 407 -6.57 24.55 24.79
C LEU A 407 -5.83 25.32 25.89
N LEU A 408 -4.79 26.07 25.52
CA LEU A 408 -4.01 26.91 26.44
C LEU A 408 -4.67 28.26 26.72
N GLY A 409 -5.76 28.63 26.02
CA GLY A 409 -6.45 29.90 26.19
C GLY A 409 -5.76 31.12 25.57
N GLU A 410 -4.63 30.94 24.88
CA GLU A 410 -3.75 32.01 24.40
C GLU A 410 -4.12 32.50 23.00
N ARG A 411 -5.21 33.26 22.90
CA ARG A 411 -5.69 33.82 21.62
C ARG A 411 -4.85 34.99 21.08
N GLY A 412 -4.00 35.58 21.91
CA GLY A 412 -3.11 36.69 21.53
C GLY A 412 -1.86 36.27 20.74
N PHE A 413 -1.57 34.97 20.65
CA PHE A 413 -0.37 34.46 19.99
C PHE A 413 -0.54 34.28 18.47
N ALA A 414 0.35 34.89 17.68
CA ALA A 414 0.36 34.77 16.22
C ALA A 414 0.99 33.45 15.76
N LEU A 415 0.15 32.54 15.28
CA LEU A 415 0.60 31.35 14.55
C LEU A 415 1.01 31.71 13.11
N PRO A 416 1.79 30.85 12.41
CA PRO A 416 2.12 31.05 11.00
C PRO A 416 0.88 31.40 10.16
N THR A 417 1.00 32.42 9.32
CA THR A 417 -0.13 32.95 8.52
C THR A 417 -0.74 31.89 7.61
N SER A 418 0.09 30.93 7.18
CA SER A 418 -0.30 29.81 6.34
C SER A 418 -1.23 28.81 7.02
N TYR A 419 -1.27 28.74 8.36
CA TYR A 419 -2.08 27.74 9.08
C TYR A 419 -3.58 27.95 8.88
N THR A 420 -4.06 29.19 8.96
CA THR A 420 -5.47 29.50 8.69
C THR A 420 -5.87 29.18 7.25
N ALA A 421 -4.96 29.40 6.28
CA ALA A 421 -5.21 29.04 4.89
C ALA A 421 -5.31 27.51 4.71
N LEU A 422 -4.44 26.75 5.39
CA LEU A 422 -4.47 25.29 5.37
C LEU A 422 -5.74 24.72 5.99
N THR A 423 -6.15 25.21 7.16
CA THR A 423 -7.37 24.72 7.82
C THR A 423 -8.63 25.10 7.04
N LEU A 424 -8.70 26.30 6.48
CA LEU A 424 -9.78 26.70 5.56
C LEU A 424 -9.87 25.73 4.38
N LEU A 425 -8.72 25.38 3.77
CA LEU A 425 -8.68 24.44 2.66
C LEU A 425 -9.21 23.06 3.04
N TRP A 426 -8.87 22.56 4.23
CA TRP A 426 -9.42 21.30 4.78
C TRP A 426 -10.92 21.37 5.07
N GLY A 427 -11.42 22.51 5.56
CA GLY A 427 -12.85 22.75 5.75
C GLY A 427 -13.62 22.73 4.42
N ALA A 428 -13.13 23.49 3.42
CA ALA A 428 -13.69 23.50 2.08
C ALA A 428 -13.64 22.11 1.43
N GLY A 429 -12.53 21.38 1.60
CA GLY A 429 -12.39 19.99 1.15
C GLY A 429 -13.38 19.04 1.82
N THR A 430 -13.69 19.24 3.10
CA THR A 430 -14.69 18.44 3.83
C THR A 430 -16.09 18.66 3.28
N VAL A 431 -16.47 19.92 3.02
CA VAL A 431 -17.73 20.25 2.35
C VAL A 431 -17.78 19.63 0.95
N GLY A 432 -16.70 19.75 0.17
CA GLY A 432 -16.59 19.13 -1.15
C GLY A 432 -16.73 17.60 -1.10
N ALA A 433 -16.09 16.94 -0.13
CA ALA A 433 -16.18 15.50 0.06
C ALA A 433 -17.61 15.06 0.39
N LEU A 434 -18.29 15.78 1.27
CA LEU A 434 -19.68 15.50 1.64
C LEU A 434 -20.63 15.69 0.45
N LEU A 435 -20.45 16.75 -0.34
CA LEU A 435 -21.23 16.97 -1.57
C LEU A 435 -21.03 15.84 -2.58
N ILE A 436 -19.77 15.45 -2.83
CA ILE A 436 -19.45 14.34 -3.74
C ILE A 436 -20.07 13.04 -3.23
N ALA A 437 -19.98 12.75 -1.94
CA ALA A 437 -20.57 11.56 -1.33
C ALA A 437 -22.11 11.57 -1.48
N THR A 438 -22.77 12.67 -1.13
CA THR A 438 -24.23 12.82 -1.24
C THR A 438 -24.72 12.68 -2.68
N ILE A 439 -24.06 13.33 -3.65
CA ILE A 439 -24.41 13.20 -5.07
C ILE A 439 -24.18 11.77 -5.55
N THR A 440 -23.06 11.15 -5.16
CA THR A 440 -22.72 9.79 -5.60
C THR A 440 -23.70 8.79 -5.02
N TYR A 441 -23.75 8.65 -3.69
CA TYR A 441 -24.52 7.64 -2.97
C TYR A 441 -26.02 7.93 -2.94
N GLY A 442 -26.42 9.21 -2.83
CA GLY A 442 -27.82 9.61 -2.75
C GLY A 442 -28.53 9.72 -4.09
N ILE A 443 -27.82 10.05 -5.19
CA ILE A 443 -28.44 10.35 -6.48
C ILE A 443 -27.93 9.42 -7.59
N ALA A 444 -26.61 9.32 -7.79
CA ALA A 444 -26.06 8.61 -8.93
C ALA A 444 -26.24 7.08 -8.86
N ILE A 445 -26.06 6.46 -7.68
CA ILE A 445 -26.28 5.01 -7.52
C ILE A 445 -27.75 4.64 -7.74
N PRO A 446 -28.73 5.28 -7.07
CA PRO A 446 -30.14 4.92 -7.25
C PRO A 446 -30.64 5.12 -8.69
N LEU A 447 -30.28 6.23 -9.35
CA LEU A 447 -30.65 6.47 -10.75
C LEU A 447 -30.05 5.45 -11.71
N ARG A 448 -28.79 5.07 -11.48
CA ARG A 448 -28.14 4.04 -12.30
C ARG A 448 -28.78 2.67 -12.11
N LYS A 449 -29.17 2.33 -10.87
CA LYS A 449 -29.88 1.10 -10.55
C LYS A 449 -31.22 1.03 -11.30
N ARG A 450 -31.99 2.13 -11.28
CA ARG A 450 -33.29 2.22 -11.99
C ARG A 450 -33.17 2.08 -13.51
N SER A 451 -32.08 2.55 -14.12
CA SER A 451 -31.96 2.61 -15.59
C SER A 451 -31.34 1.38 -16.26
N ARG A 452 -30.53 0.57 -15.55
CA ARG A 452 -29.74 -0.52 -16.19
C ARG A 452 -30.18 -1.95 -15.87
N GLY A 453 -31.10 -2.14 -14.92
CA GLY A 453 -31.59 -3.48 -14.54
C GLY A 453 -30.50 -4.44 -14.06
N ILE A 454 -30.85 -5.73 -14.00
CA ILE A 454 -29.94 -6.82 -13.57
C ILE A 454 -28.92 -7.12 -14.70
N PRO A 455 -27.60 -7.08 -14.42
CA PRO A 455 -26.59 -7.43 -15.42
C PRO A 455 -26.78 -8.86 -15.96
N MET A 456 -26.65 -9.06 -17.27
CA MET A 456 -26.87 -10.38 -17.88
C MET A 456 -25.91 -11.47 -17.36
N ILE A 457 -24.66 -11.11 -17.01
CA ILE A 457 -23.73 -12.04 -16.36
C ILE A 457 -24.25 -12.56 -15.00
N VAL A 458 -25.01 -11.74 -14.25
CA VAL A 458 -25.67 -12.16 -13.00
C VAL A 458 -26.78 -13.17 -13.30
N ARG A 459 -27.53 -12.95 -14.38
CA ARG A 459 -28.58 -13.89 -14.82
C ARG A 459 -28.02 -15.25 -15.23
N MET A 460 -26.83 -15.28 -15.82
CA MET A 460 -26.13 -16.53 -16.18
C MET A 460 -25.57 -17.26 -14.96
N LEU A 461 -25.20 -16.54 -13.89
CA LEU A 461 -24.63 -17.12 -12.67
C LEU A 461 -25.69 -17.64 -11.69
N HIS A 462 -26.90 -17.09 -11.73
CA HIS A 462 -27.96 -17.42 -10.76
C HIS A 462 -29.24 -17.87 -11.46
N SER A 463 -29.79 -19.02 -11.02
CA SER A 463 -31.11 -19.51 -11.46
C SER A 463 -32.27 -18.93 -10.63
N ASP A 464 -32.07 -18.71 -9.33
CA ASP A 464 -33.08 -18.13 -8.40
C ASP A 464 -33.18 -16.60 -8.57
N GLU A 465 -34.41 -16.09 -8.58
CA GLU A 465 -34.71 -14.67 -8.73
C GLU A 465 -34.29 -13.85 -7.49
N ARG A 466 -34.43 -14.39 -6.28
CA ARG A 466 -34.03 -13.67 -5.05
C ARG A 466 -32.52 -13.46 -4.99
N ASP A 467 -31.76 -14.48 -5.38
CA ASP A 467 -30.31 -14.40 -5.46
C ASP A 467 -29.86 -13.42 -6.55
N ARG A 468 -30.54 -13.39 -7.69
CA ARG A 468 -30.27 -12.39 -8.76
C ARG A 468 -30.43 -10.97 -8.28
N GLU A 469 -31.49 -10.64 -7.55
CA GLU A 469 -31.72 -9.29 -7.03
C GLU A 469 -30.63 -8.89 -6.02
N SER A 470 -30.34 -9.76 -5.05
CA SER A 470 -29.31 -9.51 -4.03
C SER A 470 -27.92 -9.36 -4.64
N ALA A 471 -27.57 -10.23 -5.60
CA ALA A 471 -26.33 -10.19 -6.35
C ALA A 471 -26.22 -8.92 -7.20
N ALA A 472 -27.30 -8.53 -7.90
CA ALA A 472 -27.32 -7.32 -8.71
C ALA A 472 -27.10 -6.05 -7.88
N ASP A 473 -27.68 -6.00 -6.68
CA ASP A 473 -27.53 -4.88 -5.75
C ASP A 473 -26.09 -4.76 -5.23
N ALA A 474 -25.52 -5.86 -4.76
CA ALA A 474 -24.14 -5.90 -4.32
C ALA A 474 -23.16 -5.59 -5.48
N TRP A 475 -23.44 -6.10 -6.68
CA TRP A 475 -22.67 -5.83 -7.87
C TRP A 475 -22.71 -4.34 -8.24
N ALA A 476 -23.88 -3.70 -8.21
CA ALA A 476 -24.03 -2.29 -8.54
C ALA A 476 -23.18 -1.39 -7.63
N ALA A 477 -23.23 -1.62 -6.32
CA ALA A 477 -22.41 -0.92 -5.34
C ALA A 477 -20.91 -1.13 -5.60
N SER A 478 -20.48 -2.38 -5.79
CA SER A 478 -19.06 -2.71 -6.01
C SER A 478 -18.48 -2.05 -7.27
N ILE A 479 -19.25 -1.92 -8.36
CA ILE A 479 -18.77 -1.25 -9.57
C ILE A 479 -18.45 0.22 -9.28
N ILE A 480 -19.25 0.90 -8.45
CA ILE A 480 -19.05 2.33 -8.20
C ILE A 480 -17.75 2.56 -7.43
N GLU A 481 -17.53 1.79 -6.37
CA GLU A 481 -16.27 1.81 -5.63
C GLU A 481 -15.08 1.52 -6.56
N ARG A 482 -15.11 0.39 -7.28
CA ARG A 482 -14.03 -0.05 -8.18
C ARG A 482 -13.75 0.93 -9.32
N LYS A 483 -14.79 1.53 -9.91
CA LYS A 483 -14.66 2.34 -11.15
C LYS A 483 -14.49 3.83 -10.89
N HIS A 484 -15.02 4.37 -9.78
CA HIS A 484 -15.12 5.81 -9.58
C HIS A 484 -14.39 6.34 -8.34
N LEU A 485 -14.15 5.53 -7.31
CA LEU A 485 -13.55 6.03 -6.05
C LEU A 485 -12.23 6.77 -6.27
N HIS A 486 -11.29 6.17 -7.02
CA HIS A 486 -10.01 6.80 -7.35
C HIS A 486 -10.17 8.15 -8.08
N ARG A 487 -11.22 8.30 -8.91
CA ARG A 487 -11.49 9.55 -9.63
C ARG A 487 -12.10 10.61 -8.72
N LEU A 488 -13.01 10.21 -7.84
CA LEU A 488 -13.65 11.10 -6.88
C LEU A 488 -12.61 11.66 -5.90
N VAL A 489 -11.77 10.79 -5.34
CA VAL A 489 -10.66 11.20 -4.46
C VAL A 489 -9.69 12.10 -5.20
N SER A 490 -9.26 11.72 -6.42
CA SER A 490 -8.35 12.58 -7.19
C SER A 490 -8.97 13.92 -7.56
N ALA A 491 -10.25 13.97 -7.92
CA ALA A 491 -10.96 15.20 -8.26
C ALA A 491 -11.04 16.14 -7.05
N LEU A 492 -11.34 15.61 -5.87
CA LEU A 492 -11.35 16.37 -4.62
C LEU A 492 -9.95 16.95 -4.33
N VAL A 493 -8.91 16.14 -4.46
CA VAL A 493 -7.53 16.59 -4.22
C VAL A 493 -7.08 17.65 -5.24
N ILE A 494 -7.47 17.51 -6.51
CA ILE A 494 -7.20 18.53 -7.56
C ILE A 494 -7.96 19.82 -7.25
N LEU A 495 -9.21 19.74 -6.78
CA LEU A 495 -9.98 20.91 -6.35
C LEU A 495 -9.30 21.62 -5.17
N MET A 496 -8.79 20.87 -4.19
CA MET A 496 -8.03 21.42 -3.09
C MET A 496 -6.69 22.02 -3.56
N ALA A 497 -6.03 21.44 -4.56
CA ALA A 497 -4.82 22.03 -5.15
C ALA A 497 -5.12 23.37 -5.84
N ALA A 498 -6.24 23.47 -6.57
CA ALA A 498 -6.69 24.73 -7.15
C ALA A 498 -7.04 25.77 -6.06
N GLY A 499 -7.70 25.35 -4.98
CA GLY A 499 -7.97 26.19 -3.82
C GLY A 499 -6.70 26.70 -3.14
N ALA A 500 -5.68 25.85 -2.98
CA ALA A 500 -4.38 26.25 -2.46
C ALA A 500 -3.71 27.32 -3.34
N LEU A 501 -3.74 27.15 -4.67
CA LEU A 501 -3.19 28.12 -5.60
C LEU A 501 -3.95 29.46 -5.54
N ALA A 502 -5.27 29.43 -5.42
CA ALA A 502 -6.09 30.63 -5.25
C ALA A 502 -5.76 31.37 -3.95
N LEU A 503 -5.60 30.65 -2.83
CA LEU A 503 -5.21 31.24 -1.54
C LEU A 503 -3.82 31.88 -1.60
N VAL A 504 -2.88 31.24 -2.30
CA VAL A 504 -1.53 31.82 -2.55
C VAL A 504 -1.63 33.06 -3.43
N ALA A 505 -2.44 33.02 -4.49
CA ALA A 505 -2.65 34.19 -5.36
C ALA A 505 -3.23 35.38 -4.60
N MET A 506 -4.30 35.16 -3.80
CA MET A 506 -4.88 36.19 -2.93
C MET A 506 -3.86 36.78 -1.97
N ARG A 507 -2.98 35.94 -1.39
CA ARG A 507 -1.90 36.40 -0.53
C ARG A 507 -0.90 37.28 -1.28
N MET A 508 -0.51 36.90 -2.49
CA MET A 508 0.42 37.67 -3.33
C MET A 508 -0.17 39.00 -3.81
N THR A 509 -1.49 39.06 -4.05
CA THR A 509 -2.19 40.27 -4.49
C THR A 509 -2.68 41.16 -3.33
N GLY A 510 -2.46 40.76 -2.08
CA GLY A 510 -2.96 41.48 -0.91
C GLY A 510 -4.48 41.48 -0.80
N THR A 511 -5.17 40.56 -1.46
CA THR A 511 -6.64 40.47 -1.44
C THR A 511 -7.10 39.86 -0.13
N GLU A 512 -7.94 40.59 0.61
CA GLU A 512 -8.51 40.10 1.86
C GLU A 512 -9.42 38.88 1.64
N ARG A 513 -9.40 37.96 2.61
CA ARG A 513 -10.27 36.79 2.58
C ARG A 513 -11.67 37.19 3.05
N PRO A 514 -12.73 36.81 2.33
CA PRO A 514 -14.09 37.05 2.80
C PRO A 514 -14.36 36.43 4.18
N GLY A 515 -14.94 37.20 5.11
CA GLY A 515 -15.20 36.74 6.48
C GLY A 515 -16.16 35.54 6.59
N TRP A 516 -17.03 35.32 5.59
CA TRP A 516 -17.92 34.16 5.55
C TRP A 516 -17.17 32.82 5.42
N LEU A 517 -15.86 32.84 5.12
CA LEU A 517 -15.02 31.65 5.07
C LEU A 517 -14.48 31.23 6.46
N GLU A 518 -14.58 32.07 7.48
CA GLU A 518 -14.04 31.78 8.82
C GLU A 518 -14.55 30.46 9.43
N PRO A 519 -15.86 30.11 9.34
CA PRO A 519 -16.36 28.83 9.86
C PRO A 519 -15.69 27.60 9.20
N LEU A 520 -15.20 27.73 7.97
CA LEU A 520 -14.51 26.63 7.28
C LEU A 520 -13.16 26.32 7.94
N SER A 521 -12.49 27.31 8.53
CA SER A 521 -11.24 27.05 9.27
C SER A 521 -11.50 26.14 10.47
N ALA A 522 -12.54 26.44 11.26
CA ALA A 522 -12.93 25.61 12.41
C ALA A 522 -13.36 24.20 11.97
N LEU A 523 -14.17 24.10 10.90
CA LEU A 523 -14.53 22.82 10.30
C LEU A 523 -13.28 22.04 9.85
N GLY A 524 -12.28 22.72 9.31
CA GLY A 524 -11.02 22.10 8.89
C GLY A 524 -10.20 21.55 10.05
N VAL A 525 -10.06 22.30 11.14
CA VAL A 525 -9.43 21.81 12.38
C VAL A 525 -10.15 20.56 12.90
N PHE A 526 -11.48 20.61 12.95
CA PHE A 526 -12.30 19.46 13.35
C PHE A 526 -12.10 18.24 12.43
N ALA A 527 -12.13 18.46 11.12
CA ALA A 527 -11.93 17.39 10.13
C ALA A 527 -10.54 16.76 10.22
N LEU A 528 -9.50 17.57 10.43
CA LEU A 528 -8.13 17.09 10.66
C LEU A 528 -8.02 16.26 11.95
N GLY A 529 -8.66 16.72 13.03
CA GLY A 529 -8.75 15.97 14.29
C GLY A 529 -9.46 14.63 14.12
N LEU A 530 -10.60 14.61 13.41
CA LEU A 530 -11.34 13.39 13.07
C LEU A 530 -10.49 12.45 12.21
N LEU A 531 -9.75 12.96 11.23
CA LEU A 531 -8.86 12.18 10.38
C LEU A 531 -7.74 11.55 11.20
N ALA A 532 -7.08 12.32 12.08
CA ALA A 532 -6.03 11.82 12.97
C ALA A 532 -6.57 10.75 13.94
N ALA A 533 -7.72 11.01 14.58
CA ALA A 533 -8.38 10.04 15.45
C ALA A 533 -8.81 8.78 14.70
N GLY A 534 -9.29 8.93 13.46
CA GLY A 534 -9.60 7.84 12.55
C GLY A 534 -8.38 6.97 12.30
N LEU A 535 -7.26 7.56 11.85
CA LEU A 535 -5.99 6.86 11.61
C LEU A 535 -5.44 6.16 12.87
N LEU A 536 -5.53 6.79 14.04
CA LEU A 536 -5.16 6.17 15.31
C LEU A 536 -6.06 4.98 15.65
N ARG A 537 -7.38 5.13 15.45
CA ARG A 537 -8.35 4.05 15.63
C ARG A 537 -8.03 2.88 14.70
N VAL A 538 -7.64 3.14 13.45
CA VAL A 538 -7.23 2.10 12.49
C VAL A 538 -6.11 1.24 13.06
N VAL A 539 -5.08 1.86 13.63
CA VAL A 539 -3.97 1.06 14.16
C VAL A 539 -4.33 0.42 15.48
N TYR A 540 -5.06 1.11 16.34
CA TYR A 540 -5.56 0.53 17.58
C TYR A 540 -6.36 -0.75 17.31
N THR A 541 -7.27 -0.72 16.34
CA THR A 541 -8.04 -1.91 15.95
C THR A 541 -7.16 -2.93 15.24
N ALA A 542 -6.29 -2.56 14.30
CA ALA A 542 -5.36 -3.50 13.66
C ALA A 542 -4.41 -4.19 14.66
N ALA A 543 -4.07 -3.54 15.77
CA ALA A 543 -3.23 -4.09 16.82
C ALA A 543 -3.99 -5.03 17.79
N ARG A 544 -5.31 -4.84 17.97
CA ARG A 544 -6.12 -5.58 18.96
C ARG A 544 -7.14 -6.55 18.38
N SER A 545 -7.62 -6.33 17.16
CA SER A 545 -8.67 -7.14 16.55
C SER A 545 -8.22 -7.70 15.20
N GLN A 546 -8.18 -9.03 15.12
CA GLN A 546 -8.02 -9.73 13.85
C GLN A 546 -9.36 -9.69 13.10
N GLY A 547 -9.41 -8.99 11.95
CA GLY A 547 -10.40 -9.29 10.90
C GLY A 547 -11.71 -8.50 10.84
N ARG A 548 -11.84 -7.29 11.41
CA ARG A 548 -13.12 -6.51 11.32
C ARG A 548 -13.19 -5.39 10.28
N ASP A 549 -12.08 -4.75 9.88
CA ASP A 549 -12.15 -3.58 8.98
C ASP A 549 -11.35 -3.73 7.68
N ARG A 550 -12.07 -3.97 6.57
CA ARG A 550 -11.51 -4.32 5.25
C ARG A 550 -10.91 -3.14 4.49
N HIS A 551 -11.55 -1.97 4.57
CA HIS A 551 -11.03 -0.72 3.98
C HIS A 551 -9.73 -0.27 4.64
N LEU A 552 -9.55 -0.60 5.92
CA LEU A 552 -8.36 -0.29 6.69
C LEU A 552 -7.17 -1.18 6.31
N GLY A 553 -7.43 -2.46 6.02
CA GLY A 553 -6.45 -3.38 5.44
C GLY A 553 -5.89 -2.86 4.11
N ALA A 554 -6.74 -2.34 3.22
CA ALA A 554 -6.30 -1.83 1.91
C ALA A 554 -5.37 -0.60 1.98
N LEU A 555 -5.58 0.29 2.97
CA LEU A 555 -4.67 1.42 3.22
C LEU A 555 -3.35 0.95 3.82
N ALA A 556 -3.38 0.01 4.77
CA ALA A 556 -2.18 -0.61 5.31
C ALA A 556 -1.39 -1.38 4.23
N ASP A 557 -2.09 -2.05 3.30
CA ASP A 557 -1.51 -2.76 2.16
C ASP A 557 -0.68 -1.79 1.32
N LEU A 558 -1.29 -0.65 0.97
CA LEU A 558 -0.65 0.38 0.16
C LEU A 558 0.64 0.91 0.81
N VAL A 559 0.64 1.09 2.14
CA VAL A 559 1.76 1.73 2.85
C VAL A 559 2.90 0.74 3.13
N TYR A 560 2.59 -0.47 3.58
CA TYR A 560 3.59 -1.46 3.98
C TYR A 560 4.15 -2.28 2.80
N PHE A 561 3.62 -2.11 1.59
CA PHE A 561 4.09 -2.81 0.39
C PHE A 561 5.41 -2.22 -0.15
N TRP A 562 5.54 -0.89 -0.20
CA TRP A 562 6.61 -0.24 -0.98
C TRP A 562 7.96 -0.19 -0.27
N PRO A 563 9.07 -0.46 -0.98
CA PRO A 563 10.42 -0.15 -0.51
C PRO A 563 10.57 1.34 -0.17
N ARG A 564 11.51 1.64 0.73
CA ARG A 564 11.82 3.01 1.19
C ARG A 564 12.62 3.76 0.12
N SER A 565 11.93 4.39 -0.83
CA SER A 565 12.55 5.06 -1.99
C SER A 565 12.54 6.58 -1.90
N ALA A 566 11.49 7.17 -1.30
CA ALA A 566 11.37 8.62 -1.14
C ALA A 566 11.51 9.09 0.32
N HIS A 567 11.05 8.28 1.27
CA HIS A 567 11.12 8.62 2.70
C HIS A 567 11.56 7.39 3.52
N PRO A 568 12.57 7.51 4.41
CA PRO A 568 13.11 6.38 5.17
C PRO A 568 12.26 6.04 6.40
N VAL A 569 11.50 7.02 6.90
CA VAL A 569 10.54 6.83 7.99
C VAL A 569 9.20 6.45 7.39
N VAL A 570 9.13 5.25 6.82
CA VAL A 570 7.90 4.53 6.48
C VAL A 570 8.05 3.06 6.91
N PRO A 571 6.96 2.30 7.09
CA PRO A 571 7.06 0.90 7.51
C PRO A 571 7.99 0.08 6.61
N PRO A 572 8.68 -0.93 7.16
CA PRO A 572 9.51 -1.79 6.34
C PRO A 572 8.63 -2.61 5.40
N SER A 573 9.05 -2.72 4.13
CA SER A 573 8.29 -3.43 3.11
C SER A 573 8.20 -4.92 3.44
N TYR A 574 6.98 -5.45 3.63
CA TYR A 574 6.81 -6.91 3.75
C TYR A 574 7.09 -7.61 2.42
N ALA A 575 6.88 -6.94 1.28
CA ALA A 575 7.04 -7.57 -0.03
C ALA A 575 8.50 -8.00 -0.28
N LEU A 576 9.47 -7.24 0.23
CA LEU A 576 10.91 -7.58 0.19
C LEU A 576 11.28 -8.84 0.99
N LYS A 577 10.38 -9.32 1.87
CA LYS A 577 10.56 -10.51 2.71
C LYS A 577 9.66 -11.65 2.24
N VAL A 578 8.37 -11.39 2.05
CA VAL A 578 7.39 -12.41 1.66
C VAL A 578 7.63 -12.97 0.26
N VAL A 579 8.00 -12.13 -0.71
CA VAL A 579 8.20 -12.58 -2.09
C VAL A 579 9.36 -13.58 -2.21
N PRO A 580 10.57 -13.30 -1.66
CA PRO A 580 11.64 -14.29 -1.60
C PRO A 580 11.28 -15.54 -0.81
N ASP A 581 10.72 -15.41 0.40
CA ASP A 581 10.36 -16.55 1.26
C ASP A 581 9.41 -17.53 0.56
N VAL A 582 8.37 -17.02 -0.10
CA VAL A 582 7.41 -17.84 -0.84
C VAL A 582 8.10 -18.51 -2.03
N ALA A 583 8.93 -17.79 -2.78
CA ALA A 583 9.67 -18.36 -3.90
C ALA A 583 10.64 -19.48 -3.45
N ASP A 584 11.33 -19.28 -2.33
CA ASP A 584 12.25 -20.26 -1.75
C ASP A 584 11.50 -21.49 -1.21
N ARG A 585 10.34 -21.29 -0.60
CA ARG A 585 9.48 -22.40 -0.15
C ARG A 585 8.97 -23.23 -1.33
N VAL A 586 8.59 -22.58 -2.44
CA VAL A 586 8.19 -23.30 -3.66
C VAL A 586 9.39 -24.06 -4.25
N ARG A 587 10.58 -23.44 -4.32
CA ARG A 587 11.79 -24.10 -4.81
C ARG A 587 12.15 -25.35 -4.00
N HIS A 588 11.98 -25.30 -2.68
CA HIS A 588 12.18 -26.45 -1.81
C HIS A 588 11.28 -27.63 -2.18
N HIS A 589 9.99 -27.40 -2.46
CA HIS A 589 9.06 -28.46 -2.87
C HIS A 589 9.31 -28.95 -4.30
N LEU A 590 9.79 -28.09 -5.19
CA LEU A 590 10.13 -28.46 -6.57
C LEU A 590 11.37 -29.35 -6.68
N ALA A 591 12.15 -29.51 -5.60
CA ALA A 591 13.26 -30.46 -5.55
C ALA A 591 12.81 -31.92 -5.75
N ASP A 592 11.57 -32.24 -5.36
CA ASP A 592 10.92 -33.50 -5.70
C ASP A 592 10.29 -33.40 -7.09
N ALA A 593 10.73 -34.24 -8.03
CA ALA A 593 10.25 -34.27 -9.41
C ALA A 593 8.78 -34.67 -9.55
N SER A 594 8.21 -35.39 -8.57
CA SER A 594 6.81 -35.85 -8.57
C SER A 594 5.83 -34.80 -8.01
N THR A 595 6.34 -33.69 -7.48
CA THR A 595 5.54 -32.67 -6.79
C THR A 595 5.18 -31.51 -7.71
N HIS A 596 3.88 -31.21 -7.82
CA HIS A 596 3.34 -30.00 -8.43
C HIS A 596 3.01 -28.99 -7.35
N VAL A 597 3.41 -27.72 -7.53
CA VAL A 597 3.22 -26.66 -6.54
C VAL A 597 2.29 -25.59 -7.09
N VAL A 598 1.20 -25.33 -6.37
CA VAL A 598 0.24 -24.25 -6.66
C VAL A 598 0.36 -23.19 -5.59
N VAL A 599 0.72 -21.97 -5.98
CA VAL A 599 0.74 -20.81 -5.08
C VAL A 599 -0.62 -20.13 -5.16
N SER A 600 -1.33 -20.07 -4.03
CA SER A 600 -2.70 -19.56 -3.95
C SER A 600 -2.76 -18.28 -3.13
N GLY A 601 -2.90 -17.12 -3.78
CA GLY A 601 -2.94 -15.82 -3.11
C GLY A 601 -4.35 -15.25 -2.96
N TYR A 602 -4.69 -14.77 -1.76
CA TYR A 602 -6.00 -14.17 -1.45
C TYR A 602 -5.91 -12.66 -1.32
N SER A 603 -6.84 -11.94 -1.94
CA SER A 603 -6.89 -10.47 -1.91
C SER A 603 -5.52 -9.90 -2.28
N HIS A 604 -4.86 -9.19 -1.37
CA HIS A 604 -3.51 -8.67 -1.53
C HIS A 604 -2.42 -9.76 -1.61
N GLY A 605 -2.61 -10.91 -0.98
CA GLY A 605 -1.74 -12.08 -1.12
C GLY A 605 -1.64 -12.60 -2.56
N GLY A 606 -2.64 -12.31 -3.41
CA GLY A 606 -2.58 -12.58 -4.85
C GLY A 606 -1.50 -11.78 -5.57
N LEU A 607 -1.23 -10.53 -5.14
CA LEU A 607 -0.11 -9.76 -5.66
C LEU A 607 1.23 -10.39 -5.27
N LEU A 608 1.38 -10.75 -4.00
CA LEU A 608 2.59 -11.40 -3.51
C LEU A 608 2.85 -12.74 -4.20
N ALA A 609 1.79 -13.54 -4.42
CA ALA A 609 1.87 -14.80 -5.15
C ALA A 609 2.32 -14.60 -6.61
N VAL A 610 1.75 -13.63 -7.33
CA VAL A 610 2.17 -13.27 -8.70
C VAL A 610 3.65 -12.89 -8.73
N LEU A 611 4.09 -12.03 -7.81
CA LEU A 611 5.47 -11.56 -7.76
C LEU A 611 6.46 -12.68 -7.39
N ALA A 612 6.10 -13.56 -6.46
CA ALA A 612 6.91 -14.71 -6.07
C ALA A 612 7.04 -15.72 -7.21
N VAL A 613 5.93 -16.05 -7.89
CA VAL A 613 5.94 -16.96 -9.04
C VAL A 613 6.70 -16.35 -10.22
N ALA A 614 6.57 -15.04 -10.46
CA ALA A 614 7.34 -14.35 -11.51
C ALA A 614 8.85 -14.38 -11.23
N ARG A 615 9.26 -14.06 -10.00
CA ARG A 615 10.67 -14.16 -9.58
C ARG A 615 11.20 -15.59 -9.75
N LEU A 616 10.40 -16.59 -9.35
CA LEU A 616 10.78 -17.99 -9.44
C LEU A 616 10.88 -18.46 -10.89
N ALA A 617 9.88 -18.16 -11.74
CA ALA A 617 9.79 -18.61 -13.12
C ALA A 617 11.00 -18.20 -13.97
N GLY A 618 11.58 -17.02 -13.69
CA GLY A 618 12.82 -16.56 -14.32
C GLY A 618 14.11 -17.26 -13.83
N SER A 619 14.05 -17.99 -12.71
CA SER A 619 15.21 -18.62 -12.05
C SER A 619 15.26 -20.15 -12.13
N VAL A 620 14.19 -20.80 -12.57
CA VAL A 620 14.06 -22.27 -12.64
C VAL A 620 14.11 -22.78 -14.08
N ASP A 621 14.46 -24.06 -14.25
CA ASP A 621 14.43 -24.73 -15.55
C ASP A 621 12.99 -24.99 -16.04
N GLU A 622 12.85 -25.41 -17.31
CA GLU A 622 11.54 -25.64 -17.91
C GLU A 622 10.77 -26.80 -17.25
N ALA A 623 11.46 -27.84 -16.80
CA ALA A 623 10.83 -29.01 -16.17
C ALA A 623 10.23 -28.68 -14.78
N GLN A 624 10.90 -27.82 -14.01
CA GLN A 624 10.38 -27.26 -12.77
C GLN A 624 9.25 -26.28 -13.05
N ARG A 625 9.40 -25.44 -14.08
CA ARG A 625 8.38 -24.47 -14.50
C ARG A 625 7.08 -25.15 -14.92
N GLU A 626 7.15 -26.32 -15.55
CA GLU A 626 5.99 -27.17 -15.89
C GLU A 626 5.16 -27.64 -14.67
N ARG A 627 5.72 -27.56 -13.46
CA ARG A 627 5.07 -28.01 -12.23
C ARG A 627 4.61 -26.87 -11.32
N ILE A 628 4.70 -25.62 -11.79
CA ILE A 628 4.28 -24.43 -11.07
C ILE A 628 2.91 -23.95 -11.59
N GLY A 629 2.00 -23.72 -10.65
CA GLY A 629 0.68 -23.12 -10.86
C GLY A 629 0.44 -21.91 -9.97
N LEU A 630 -0.50 -21.06 -10.38
CA LEU A 630 -0.88 -19.85 -9.64
C LEU A 630 -2.40 -19.75 -9.54
N VAL A 631 -2.90 -19.52 -8.33
CA VAL A 631 -4.31 -19.20 -8.07
C VAL A 631 -4.39 -17.84 -7.38
N THR A 632 -5.25 -16.95 -7.87
CA THR A 632 -5.48 -15.63 -7.25
C THR A 632 -6.97 -15.46 -6.98
N ALA A 633 -7.37 -15.16 -5.74
CA ALA A 633 -8.77 -14.94 -5.36
C ALA A 633 -9.03 -13.52 -4.88
N GLY A 634 -10.05 -12.86 -5.43
CA GLY A 634 -10.47 -11.52 -4.99
C GLY A 634 -9.36 -10.46 -5.12
N SER A 635 -8.39 -10.65 -6.01
CA SER A 635 -7.17 -9.83 -6.04
C SER A 635 -7.36 -8.50 -6.81
N PRO A 636 -6.92 -7.35 -6.27
CA PRO A 636 -7.06 -6.03 -6.91
C PRO A 636 -6.03 -5.79 -8.04
N LEU A 637 -5.57 -6.85 -8.73
CA LEU A 637 -4.46 -6.81 -9.69
C LEU A 637 -4.78 -5.92 -10.90
N GLN A 638 -5.82 -6.25 -11.66
CA GLN A 638 -6.10 -5.62 -12.95
C GLN A 638 -6.69 -4.21 -12.82
N TRP A 639 -7.70 -4.01 -11.96
CA TRP A 639 -8.38 -2.72 -11.86
C TRP A 639 -7.64 -1.71 -10.98
N GLY A 640 -6.86 -2.19 -10.00
CA GLY A 640 -6.17 -1.41 -8.97
C GLY A 640 -4.68 -1.31 -9.24
N TYR A 641 -3.92 -2.33 -8.85
CA TYR A 641 -2.45 -2.28 -8.81
C TYR A 641 -1.82 -2.02 -10.17
N GLN A 642 -2.26 -2.70 -11.22
CA GLN A 642 -1.74 -2.50 -12.57
C GLN A 642 -1.98 -1.07 -13.10
N ARG A 643 -3.02 -0.38 -12.61
CA ARG A 643 -3.39 0.96 -13.07
C ARG A 643 -2.81 2.06 -12.19
N ALA A 644 -2.65 1.81 -10.90
CA ALA A 644 -1.99 2.71 -9.97
C ALA A 644 -0.46 2.65 -10.11
N PHE A 645 0.07 1.46 -10.44
CA PHE A 645 1.51 1.14 -10.45
C PHE A 645 1.93 0.46 -11.76
N PRO A 646 1.82 1.15 -12.90
CA PRO A 646 2.02 0.56 -14.22
C PRO A 646 3.45 0.03 -14.46
N ALA A 647 4.45 0.53 -13.74
CA ALA A 647 5.82 0.02 -13.82
C ALA A 647 6.03 -1.30 -13.06
N LEU A 648 5.23 -1.56 -12.01
CA LEU A 648 5.34 -2.78 -11.22
C LEU A 648 4.74 -3.99 -11.95
N LEU A 649 3.57 -3.79 -12.57
CA LEU A 649 2.81 -4.85 -13.25
C LEU A 649 2.47 -4.46 -14.70
N PRO A 650 3.45 -4.35 -15.61
CA PRO A 650 3.17 -4.09 -17.02
C PRO A 650 2.25 -5.16 -17.60
N HIS A 651 1.31 -4.75 -18.47
CA HIS A 651 0.35 -5.67 -19.11
C HIS A 651 1.04 -6.78 -19.91
N THR A 652 2.10 -6.43 -20.64
CA THR A 652 2.90 -7.38 -21.41
C THR A 652 3.59 -8.38 -20.50
N SER A 653 4.16 -7.93 -19.38
CA SER A 653 4.82 -8.81 -18.41
C SER A 653 3.87 -9.82 -17.76
N LEU A 654 2.63 -9.42 -17.47
CA LEU A 654 1.60 -10.35 -16.99
C LEU A 654 1.19 -11.36 -18.06
N ALA A 655 1.09 -10.95 -19.33
CA ALA A 655 0.82 -11.85 -20.44
C ALA A 655 1.97 -12.85 -20.63
N THR A 656 3.22 -12.38 -20.63
CA THR A 656 4.42 -13.21 -20.67
C THR A 656 4.44 -14.21 -19.51
N LEU A 657 4.12 -13.79 -18.28
CA LEU A 657 4.02 -14.70 -17.15
C LEU A 657 2.93 -15.77 -17.37
N TYR A 658 1.75 -15.38 -17.86
CA TYR A 658 0.67 -16.32 -18.15
C TYR A 658 1.07 -17.37 -19.20
N GLY A 659 1.78 -16.95 -20.25
CA GLY A 659 2.33 -17.86 -21.26
C GLY A 659 3.47 -18.73 -20.74
N THR A 660 4.36 -18.17 -19.92
CA THR A 660 5.46 -18.89 -19.23
C THR A 660 4.92 -20.00 -18.32
N LEU A 661 3.73 -19.82 -17.76
CA LEU A 661 3.02 -20.83 -16.97
C LEU A 661 2.11 -21.74 -17.83
N HIS A 662 2.15 -21.64 -19.15
CA HIS A 662 1.31 -22.41 -20.08
C HIS A 662 -0.20 -22.30 -19.73
N GLY A 663 -0.64 -21.14 -19.27
CA GLY A 663 -2.02 -20.89 -18.82
C GLY A 663 -2.39 -21.49 -17.45
N ARG A 664 -1.42 -21.96 -16.64
CA ARG A 664 -1.65 -22.46 -15.26
C ARG A 664 -1.87 -21.36 -14.21
N TRP A 665 -2.36 -20.19 -14.62
CA TRP A 665 -2.79 -19.13 -13.72
C TRP A 665 -4.32 -19.02 -13.73
N ARG A 666 -4.95 -19.26 -12.58
CA ARG A 666 -6.40 -19.19 -12.38
C ARG A 666 -6.82 -18.06 -11.44
N GLY A 667 -7.74 -17.21 -11.89
CA GLY A 667 -8.24 -16.06 -11.14
C GLY A 667 -9.68 -16.25 -10.69
N LEU A 668 -9.93 -16.49 -9.39
CA LEU A 668 -11.29 -16.56 -8.85
C LEU A 668 -11.78 -15.15 -8.48
N CYS A 669 -12.92 -14.75 -9.05
CA CYS A 669 -13.48 -13.43 -8.82
C CYS A 669 -15.00 -13.47 -8.72
N ARG A 670 -15.55 -12.47 -8.02
CA ARG A 670 -16.99 -12.23 -7.89
C ARG A 670 -17.30 -10.84 -8.41
N GLY A 671 -18.44 -10.68 -9.08
CA GLY A 671 -18.86 -9.36 -9.53
C GLY A 671 -19.31 -8.44 -8.41
N THR A 672 -19.72 -9.00 -7.27
CA THR A 672 -20.12 -8.33 -6.02
C THR A 672 -18.95 -7.86 -5.16
N ASP A 673 -17.72 -8.24 -5.49
CA ASP A 673 -16.52 -7.86 -4.74
C ASP A 673 -16.02 -6.45 -5.16
N PRO A 674 -15.99 -5.44 -4.27
CA PRO A 674 -15.48 -4.11 -4.59
C PRO A 674 -13.94 -4.04 -4.72
N PHE A 675 -13.20 -4.97 -4.10
CA PHE A 675 -11.74 -4.99 -4.08
C PHE A 675 -11.16 -5.94 -5.13
N GLY A 676 -11.81 -7.07 -5.38
CA GLY A 676 -11.42 -8.03 -6.41
C GLY A 676 -12.00 -7.73 -7.79
N GLY A 677 -11.68 -8.62 -8.72
CA GLY A 677 -12.20 -8.62 -10.08
C GLY A 677 -11.41 -9.60 -10.96
N GLY A 678 -11.83 -9.73 -12.23
CA GLY A 678 -11.06 -10.50 -13.21
C GLY A 678 -9.62 -10.01 -13.30
N VAL A 679 -8.67 -10.94 -13.34
CA VAL A 679 -7.24 -10.62 -13.34
C VAL A 679 -6.63 -10.88 -14.71
N THR A 680 -7.12 -11.90 -15.43
CA THR A 680 -6.62 -12.30 -16.76
C THR A 680 -7.52 -11.89 -17.92
N THR A 681 -8.78 -11.52 -17.67
CA THR A 681 -9.78 -11.26 -18.72
C THR A 681 -10.44 -9.90 -18.62
N TRP A 682 -10.94 -9.42 -19.76
CA TRP A 682 -11.65 -8.15 -19.91
C TRP A 682 -12.47 -8.10 -21.21
N ARG A 683 -13.23 -7.01 -21.42
CA ARG A 683 -14.10 -6.78 -22.61
C ARG A 683 -15.20 -7.84 -22.68
N HIS A 684 -15.69 -8.21 -21.51
CA HIS A 684 -16.84 -9.09 -21.35
C HIS A 684 -18.04 -8.58 -22.15
N GLN A 685 -18.53 -9.43 -23.03
CA GLN A 685 -19.72 -9.24 -23.85
C GLN A 685 -20.54 -10.52 -23.79
N ILE A 686 -21.86 -10.41 -23.90
CA ILE A 686 -22.74 -11.57 -23.95
C ILE A 686 -23.39 -11.58 -25.33
N VAL A 687 -23.21 -12.69 -26.04
CA VAL A 687 -23.73 -12.94 -27.38
C VAL A 687 -24.28 -14.37 -27.36
N ASP A 688 -25.53 -14.56 -27.79
CA ASP A 688 -26.22 -15.86 -27.81
C ASP A 688 -26.10 -16.65 -26.49
N ASP A 689 -26.38 -15.96 -25.37
CA ASP A 689 -26.27 -16.49 -24.00
C ASP A 689 -24.89 -17.07 -23.63
N ARG A 690 -23.84 -16.64 -24.34
CA ARG A 690 -22.45 -16.97 -24.05
C ARG A 690 -21.65 -15.74 -23.68
N LEU A 691 -20.85 -15.87 -22.62
CA LEU A 691 -19.93 -14.82 -22.19
C LEU A 691 -18.65 -14.89 -23.04
N LEU A 692 -18.39 -13.86 -23.83
CA LEU A 692 -17.17 -13.68 -24.62
C LEU A 692 -16.25 -12.64 -23.97
N GLY A 693 -14.96 -12.71 -24.27
CA GLY A 693 -14.03 -11.67 -23.85
C GLY A 693 -12.65 -11.79 -24.47
N VAL A 694 -11.75 -10.94 -23.99
CA VAL A 694 -10.34 -10.85 -24.37
C VAL A 694 -9.51 -11.09 -23.12
N GLY A 695 -8.38 -11.76 -23.26
CA GLY A 695 -7.47 -11.98 -22.13
C GLY A 695 -6.09 -12.42 -22.55
N TYR A 696 -5.33 -12.95 -21.58
CA TYR A 696 -4.02 -13.54 -21.82
C TYR A 696 -4.13 -14.88 -22.53
N LEU A 697 -3.25 -15.10 -23.49
CA LEU A 697 -3.15 -16.33 -24.29
C LEU A 697 -1.98 -17.18 -23.80
N THR A 698 -2.04 -18.49 -24.06
CA THR A 698 -1.02 -19.45 -23.61
C THR A 698 0.33 -19.29 -24.31
N ASP A 699 0.39 -18.56 -25.42
CA ASP A 699 1.62 -18.17 -26.12
C ASP A 699 2.28 -16.90 -25.52
N GLY A 700 1.72 -16.35 -24.44
CA GLY A 700 2.16 -15.09 -23.83
C GLY A 700 1.58 -13.84 -24.51
N GLY A 701 0.71 -14.02 -25.50
CA GLY A 701 0.01 -12.96 -26.22
C GLY A 701 -1.25 -12.46 -25.51
N ILE A 702 -1.94 -11.55 -26.19
CA ILE A 702 -3.21 -10.97 -25.77
C ILE A 702 -4.18 -11.05 -26.93
N GLY A 703 -5.36 -11.63 -26.72
CA GLY A 703 -6.31 -11.82 -27.81
C GLY A 703 -7.71 -12.25 -27.38
N PRO A 704 -8.62 -12.45 -28.35
CA PRO A 704 -9.95 -12.98 -28.09
C PRO A 704 -9.84 -14.39 -27.50
N LEU A 705 -10.71 -14.68 -26.53
CA LEU A 705 -10.79 -15.97 -25.86
C LEU A 705 -11.97 -16.78 -26.42
N PRO A 706 -11.93 -18.12 -26.31
CA PRO A 706 -13.12 -18.95 -26.47
C PRO A 706 -14.26 -18.49 -25.55
N ALA A 707 -15.49 -18.82 -25.92
CA ALA A 707 -16.66 -18.55 -25.09
C ALA A 707 -16.49 -19.17 -23.70
N ALA A 708 -16.97 -18.47 -22.68
CA ALA A 708 -16.89 -18.94 -21.31
C ALA A 708 -17.66 -20.25 -21.16
N GLU A 709 -17.05 -21.18 -20.44
CA GLU A 709 -17.66 -22.47 -20.10
C GLU A 709 -18.32 -22.37 -18.73
N GLN A 710 -19.51 -22.94 -18.60
CA GLN A 710 -20.11 -23.10 -17.28
C GLN A 710 -19.48 -24.32 -16.60
N SER A 711 -18.81 -24.09 -15.48
CA SER A 711 -18.26 -25.16 -14.64
C SER A 711 -19.41 -25.96 -14.00
N PRO A 712 -19.15 -27.22 -13.58
CA PRO A 712 -20.12 -28.01 -12.81
C PRO A 712 -20.56 -27.35 -11.51
N ASN A 713 -19.77 -26.40 -10.99
CA ASN A 713 -20.02 -25.68 -9.75
C ASN A 713 -20.78 -24.35 -9.99
N GLY A 714 -21.24 -24.09 -11.22
CA GLY A 714 -22.00 -22.89 -11.59
C GLY A 714 -21.16 -21.66 -11.93
N ALA A 715 -19.84 -21.68 -11.70
CA ALA A 715 -18.94 -20.60 -12.11
C ALA A 715 -18.79 -20.52 -13.64
N LEU A 716 -18.68 -19.31 -14.18
CA LEU A 716 -18.36 -19.07 -15.60
C LEU A 716 -16.86 -18.92 -15.77
N VAL A 717 -16.23 -19.85 -16.49
CA VAL A 717 -14.78 -19.89 -16.71
C VAL A 717 -14.46 -19.30 -18.07
N LEU A 718 -13.82 -18.13 -18.08
CA LEU A 718 -13.37 -17.44 -19.30
C LEU A 718 -11.85 -17.30 -19.26
N GLY A 719 -11.14 -17.97 -20.16
CA GLY A 719 -9.68 -17.96 -20.17
C GLY A 719 -9.09 -18.43 -18.83
N GLY A 720 -8.38 -17.56 -18.13
CA GLY A 720 -7.84 -17.81 -16.80
C GLY A 720 -8.79 -17.46 -15.64
N ASP A 721 -9.87 -16.71 -15.87
CA ASP A 721 -10.73 -16.21 -14.79
C ASP A 721 -11.97 -17.09 -14.57
N HIS A 722 -12.23 -17.43 -13.30
CA HIS A 722 -13.42 -18.12 -12.83
C HIS A 722 -14.33 -17.09 -12.16
N TRP A 723 -15.45 -16.78 -12.81
CA TRP A 723 -16.48 -15.89 -12.28
C TRP A 723 -17.45 -16.69 -11.41
N LEU A 724 -17.36 -16.49 -10.10
CA LEU A 724 -18.14 -17.25 -9.13
C LEU A 724 -19.53 -16.64 -8.94
N PRO A 725 -20.57 -17.48 -8.75
CA PRO A 725 -21.86 -17.02 -8.26
C PRO A 725 -21.73 -16.44 -6.84
N ASP A 726 -22.52 -15.41 -6.53
CA ASP A 726 -22.61 -14.83 -5.18
C ASP A 726 -24.02 -14.27 -4.92
N PRO A 727 -24.89 -14.96 -4.17
CA PRO A 727 -24.61 -16.04 -3.20
C PRO A 727 -24.09 -17.37 -3.76
N VAL A 728 -23.36 -18.13 -2.94
CA VAL A 728 -22.84 -19.46 -3.34
C VAL A 728 -23.99 -20.47 -3.39
N PRO A 729 -24.17 -21.20 -4.50
CA PRO A 729 -25.19 -22.24 -4.61
C PRO A 729 -25.07 -23.27 -3.49
N HIS A 730 -26.19 -23.67 -2.90
CA HIS A 730 -26.20 -24.73 -1.91
C HIS A 730 -25.91 -26.08 -2.58
N SER A 731 -25.07 -26.90 -1.96
CA SER A 731 -24.79 -28.26 -2.42
C SER A 731 -24.85 -29.23 -1.24
N ASP A 732 -25.50 -30.37 -1.42
CA ASP A 732 -25.64 -31.40 -0.37
C ASP A 732 -24.35 -32.21 -0.15
N ASN A 733 -23.24 -31.85 -0.80
CA ASN A 733 -21.98 -32.60 -0.82
C ASN A 733 -21.13 -32.47 0.47
N GLY A 734 -21.71 -32.01 1.58
CA GLY A 734 -21.00 -31.88 2.86
C GLY A 734 -19.90 -30.81 2.91
N HIS A 735 -19.77 -29.97 1.88
CA HIS A 735 -18.91 -28.79 1.92
C HIS A 735 -19.49 -27.73 2.84
N ARG A 736 -18.61 -26.96 3.49
CA ARG A 736 -19.00 -25.77 4.25
C ARG A 736 -19.78 -24.84 3.31
N TRP A 737 -20.87 -24.26 3.80
CA TRP A 737 -21.72 -23.33 3.03
C TRP A 737 -22.05 -22.09 3.86
N ALA A 738 -22.24 -20.95 3.20
CA ALA A 738 -22.56 -19.69 3.83
C ALA A 738 -23.71 -18.99 3.08
N ALA A 739 -24.68 -18.49 3.84
CA ALA A 739 -25.85 -17.82 3.29
C ALA A 739 -25.55 -16.36 2.87
N GLY A 740 -26.23 -15.91 1.81
CA GLY A 740 -26.20 -14.52 1.35
C GLY A 740 -24.96 -14.14 0.53
N THR A 741 -24.84 -12.85 0.23
CA THR A 741 -23.72 -12.35 -0.60
C THR A 741 -22.43 -12.23 0.22
N LEU A 742 -21.40 -12.95 -0.18
CA LEU A 742 -20.10 -12.99 0.46
C LEU A 742 -19.20 -11.82 0.04
N ARG A 743 -19.42 -11.25 -1.16
CA ARG A 743 -18.61 -10.16 -1.72
C ARG A 743 -17.12 -10.54 -1.71
N HIS A 744 -16.28 -9.76 -1.01
CA HIS A 744 -14.84 -9.99 -0.86
C HIS A 744 -14.45 -11.11 0.13
N SER A 745 -15.41 -11.79 0.79
CA SER A 745 -15.13 -12.77 1.86
C SER A 745 -15.18 -14.21 1.39
N ASP A 746 -14.39 -15.07 2.03
CA ASP A 746 -14.57 -16.54 2.01
C ASP A 746 -14.65 -17.14 0.59
N TYR A 747 -13.59 -16.97 -0.19
CA TYR A 747 -13.46 -17.62 -1.51
C TYR A 747 -13.17 -19.13 -1.41
N LEU A 748 -12.75 -19.61 -0.24
CA LEU A 748 -12.44 -21.01 0.05
C LEU A 748 -13.66 -21.93 0.03
N ILE A 749 -14.82 -21.37 0.38
CA ILE A 749 -16.07 -22.11 0.52
C ILE A 749 -16.64 -22.58 -0.82
N ASP A 750 -16.18 -21.98 -1.92
CA ASP A 750 -16.63 -22.30 -3.26
C ASP A 750 -15.90 -23.55 -3.78
N GLN A 751 -16.65 -24.56 -4.23
CA GLN A 751 -16.09 -25.81 -4.76
C GLN A 751 -15.23 -25.58 -6.02
N GLU A 752 -15.40 -24.45 -6.71
CA GLU A 752 -14.55 -24.08 -7.81
C GLU A 752 -13.09 -23.80 -7.39
N TRP A 753 -12.83 -23.58 -6.09
CA TRP A 753 -11.49 -23.45 -5.54
C TRP A 753 -10.62 -24.67 -5.85
N ASP A 754 -11.05 -25.87 -5.45
CA ASP A 754 -10.29 -27.10 -5.63
C ASP A 754 -10.10 -27.41 -7.13
N ARG A 755 -11.11 -27.10 -7.95
CA ARG A 755 -11.01 -27.25 -9.42
C ARG A 755 -9.97 -26.28 -10.00
N ALA A 756 -9.96 -25.02 -9.57
CA ALA A 756 -8.96 -24.05 -10.01
C ALA A 756 -7.54 -24.49 -9.60
N VAL A 757 -7.37 -25.06 -8.40
CA VAL A 757 -6.10 -25.65 -7.96
C VAL A 757 -5.69 -26.83 -8.84
N ALA A 758 -6.61 -27.74 -9.19
CA ALA A 758 -6.32 -28.87 -10.07
C ALA A 758 -5.89 -28.44 -11.48
N ILE A 759 -6.56 -27.43 -12.06
CA ILE A 759 -6.18 -26.86 -13.36
C ILE A 759 -4.83 -26.14 -13.25
N ALA A 760 -4.60 -25.36 -12.20
CA ALA A 760 -3.33 -24.67 -11.97
C ALA A 760 -2.17 -25.65 -11.74
N ALA A 761 -2.42 -26.81 -11.13
CA ALA A 761 -1.43 -27.88 -11.01
C ALA A 761 -1.10 -28.56 -12.36
N GLY A 762 -1.83 -28.25 -13.44
CA GLY A 762 -1.69 -28.91 -14.74
C GLY A 762 -2.30 -30.31 -14.81
N LEU A 763 -3.18 -30.64 -13.85
CA LEU A 763 -3.82 -31.96 -13.76
C LEU A 763 -5.17 -32.00 -14.47
N GLU A 764 -5.84 -30.87 -14.65
CA GLU A 764 -7.09 -30.80 -15.42
C GLU A 764 -6.97 -29.76 -16.54
N ARG A 765 -7.69 -30.00 -17.64
CA ARG A 765 -7.88 -29.01 -18.70
C ARG A 765 -9.20 -28.27 -18.50
N PRO A 766 -9.29 -26.97 -18.85
CA PRO A 766 -10.58 -26.30 -19.03
C PRO A 766 -11.47 -27.14 -19.97
N GLY A 767 -12.77 -27.27 -19.66
CA GLY A 767 -13.71 -28.07 -20.45
C GLY A 767 -13.79 -29.58 -20.16
N GLY A 768 -12.93 -30.14 -19.31
CA GLY A 768 -13.03 -31.56 -18.92
C GLY A 768 -14.24 -31.84 -18.02
N ALA A 769 -15.15 -32.73 -18.44
CA ALA A 769 -16.26 -33.17 -17.60
C ALA A 769 -15.77 -34.00 -16.39
N ARG A 770 -16.28 -33.68 -15.18
CA ARG A 770 -16.27 -34.63 -14.06
C ARG A 770 -17.22 -35.77 -14.42
N GLY A 771 -16.65 -36.91 -14.84
CA GLY A 771 -17.41 -38.17 -14.82
C GLY A 771 -17.74 -38.50 -13.36
N SER A 772 -18.93 -39.06 -13.13
CA SER A 772 -19.38 -39.48 -11.78
C SER A 772 -18.30 -40.31 -11.10
N CYS A 773 -18.11 -40.05 -9.80
CA CYS A 773 -17.22 -40.81 -8.93
C CYS A 773 -17.78 -42.23 -8.75
N THR A 774 -17.43 -43.13 -9.66
CA THR A 774 -17.62 -44.57 -9.50
C THR A 774 -16.45 -45.25 -10.17
N GLU A 775 -15.37 -45.36 -9.40
CA GLU A 775 -14.48 -46.53 -9.34
C GLU A 775 -13.33 -46.13 -8.41
N GLN A 776 -13.55 -46.34 -7.11
CA GLN A 776 -12.45 -46.89 -6.33
C GLN A 776 -11.99 -48.13 -7.10
N ALA A 777 -10.77 -48.11 -7.62
CA ALA A 777 -10.13 -49.35 -8.04
C ALA A 777 -10.25 -50.28 -6.83
N ALA A 778 -11.06 -51.33 -6.99
CA ALA A 778 -11.25 -52.31 -5.95
C ALA A 778 -9.86 -52.85 -5.61
N LEU A 779 -9.39 -52.60 -4.38
CA LEU A 779 -8.13 -53.13 -3.87
C LEU A 779 -8.13 -54.67 -3.83
N PHE A 780 -9.28 -55.29 -4.14
CA PHE A 780 -9.53 -56.72 -4.25
C PHE A 780 -10.40 -56.96 -5.48
N SER A 781 -9.79 -57.38 -6.58
CA SER A 781 -10.46 -57.72 -7.85
C SER A 781 -11.33 -58.99 -7.79
N ASP A 782 -11.37 -59.67 -6.64
CA ASP A 782 -11.95 -61.02 -6.52
C ASP A 782 -13.24 -61.09 -5.69
N LEU A 783 -13.82 -59.95 -5.27
CA LEU A 783 -15.07 -59.94 -4.52
C LEU A 783 -16.25 -59.43 -5.37
N PRO A 784 -17.36 -60.20 -5.48
CA PRO A 784 -18.53 -59.77 -6.24
C PRO A 784 -19.18 -58.54 -5.58
N ALA A 785 -19.46 -57.54 -6.41
CA ALA A 785 -20.10 -56.28 -6.02
C ALA A 785 -21.47 -56.52 -5.36
N PHE A 786 -21.57 -56.21 -4.07
CA PHE A 786 -22.86 -56.13 -3.38
C PHE A 786 -23.54 -54.80 -3.72
N GLY A 787 -24.74 -54.87 -4.31
CA GLY A 787 -25.62 -53.72 -4.51
C GLY A 787 -26.09 -53.51 -5.94
N LYS A 788 -26.86 -54.45 -6.50
CA LYS A 788 -27.80 -54.15 -7.59
C LYS A 788 -29.22 -54.40 -7.10
N PRO A 789 -30.17 -53.46 -7.25
CA PRO A 789 -31.58 -53.73 -7.02
C PRO A 789 -32.11 -54.70 -8.11
N PRO A 790 -32.98 -55.66 -7.76
CA PRO A 790 -33.50 -56.62 -8.73
C PRO A 790 -34.59 -55.96 -9.58
N GLY A 791 -34.39 -55.89 -10.91
CA GLY A 791 -35.48 -55.55 -11.82
C GLY A 791 -35.08 -54.78 -13.07
N ALA A 792 -34.38 -55.42 -14.01
CA ALA A 792 -34.43 -55.04 -15.42
C ALA A 792 -34.24 -56.29 -16.27
N ARG A 793 -35.36 -56.80 -16.78
CA ARG A 793 -35.41 -57.90 -17.74
C ARG A 793 -34.62 -57.50 -18.99
N ARG A 794 -33.76 -58.40 -19.47
CA ARG A 794 -33.26 -58.39 -20.85
C ARG A 794 -34.26 -59.12 -21.74
N SER A 795 -34.51 -58.58 -22.92
CA SER A 795 -35.15 -59.28 -24.03
C SER A 795 -34.82 -58.58 -25.34
N PRO A 796 -34.72 -59.34 -26.44
CA PRO A 796 -33.70 -60.33 -26.79
C PRO A 796 -32.43 -59.67 -27.34
#